data_AF-A0A8H3X3R1-F1
#
_entry.id   AF-A0A8H3X3R1-F1
#
_cell.length_a   1.000
_cell.length_b   1.000
_cell.length_c   1.000
_cell.angle_alpha   90.00
_cell.angle_beta   90.00
_cell.angle_gamma   90.00
#
_symmetry.space_group_name_H-M   'P 1'
#
loop_
_entity.id
_entity.type
_entity.pdbx_description
1 polymer ?
#
loop_
_entity_poly.entity_id
_entity_poly.type
_entity_poly.pdbx_seq_one_letter_code
_entity_poly.pdbx_strand_id
1 'polypeptide(L)'
;MDPSNENDQTSTPDSTISRPPLQISQLISENENNQTLTPESVNSESTILNQLQFRNENDNQIFTSDNIIPEHLLRTRVSRQTNVVIGSVASSSSSDTIYTGTRTSRSQLDMLVYNAIIKDDVQSLANVLNEYPDYDLNRFINPITSENTDSDIKDSGKTPLMIAAYLDCQKTVNYLLKSDVEVDLQDESGETALFQAAAAGNADVVKTLLKDDASVDLSNSSNVSPLMIAAYHGHSYACRMLLDRGRANINQKDMTDKTAIAYAAHNGHGLAVETLLVRGANVNIVDVYLWSPLMLAAYKGRANIVRQLLLAGADNSLQTANGKTASQLARDGGYLHVSDMIENFVMPEHVNSRESRVLSDSLIEKGRKSIQFSAHFSPRKTNFSINNTRQLSTALRLSAELAPRKENDWWVYLSWILSFMFLDKLLAKFGGMGNPELRQAWREKFALCALVVFASIFAALLTFGFIAIGCTESPPIPNQLVSQFWSNPTNSTENLVMTIRGKIYKTGDYFKKGLHRPILPETDDSLSGIINPLFGKDISQFFPLNYDAIGCRFRPANINSSLCPLLPNDSKYHCHTSKISMRTLESLSVNRYVGFSWDEINSTTSGKKLLVRNNFVYDFTSYLDPSNTDYWLGDDKNFTRSWLESLIGSDATLEIASTNSQNDVVKCFDNFLIGKIEGIPYSCATTTVLVVVITTVTTFYAILKLSSTIVYDLYIARKLGIPKPMSEEKQNYMIITVPCYSEGRDSLKGSFDSLAAADYSDQHKLFFIVADGNITGSGETESTPDIIKSLIVPLDNAVPKPASYLAIGQGAKRHNMAQVYSGHYHYENRRIPTILIIKCGTPAERNLPKAGNRGKRDTQLILMNLLKHAFHNTGMCELEFEIFEKIRKLTGVTVDQYQFVAMIDADTIIEEKSLSRLVECINQEPKIVGICGETKVLNKTENWVTMIQVFEYFISHHLGKTFESIFACVTCLPGCFCMYQIYSYNDEGFKIPLLIDDAIMNNYTVNEVDTLHQKNLFLLGEDRYLTTLTLRAFPNLKTMYCSSAVCYTIVPNSFSVLVSQRRRWINGTIHNLFELVVSSELPGIFCFSMQCASCLDLFGTVTSPFALFFTFYLFVGLLLGQPYILQITNAVVTYFAQLFLIVFVSLNPINVLWFLVYLSSVPVWTFILPLYSFWNFDDFTWGATRKIEGADSGHDSDQTFDKFDSRKIVFKKWDEWILYRKSKKLPQLAPLHGGYLSPLTNE
;
A
#
# COMPACT_ATOMS: atom_id res chain seq x y z
N MET A 1 -72.21 7.34 1.02
CA MET A 1 -73.35 7.10 1.93
C MET A 1 -72.90 7.59 3.29
N ASP A 2 -73.53 8.65 3.78
CA ASP A 2 -73.55 9.06 5.20
C ASP A 2 -74.72 8.33 5.91
N PRO A 3 -74.93 8.45 7.25
CA PRO A 3 -74.31 9.31 8.28
C PRO A 3 -73.68 8.47 9.44
N SER A 4 -73.33 8.92 10.66
CA SER A 4 -73.70 10.15 11.43
C SER A 4 -72.69 10.51 12.55
N ASN A 5 -72.72 11.78 12.97
CA ASN A 5 -72.91 12.36 14.33
C ASN A 5 -72.39 11.64 15.62
N GLU A 6 -72.02 12.33 16.72
CA GLU A 6 -72.33 13.69 17.24
C GLU A 6 -71.13 14.43 17.90
N ASN A 7 -71.14 15.79 17.84
CA ASN A 7 -70.89 16.84 18.89
C ASN A 7 -69.63 16.77 19.83
N ASP A 8 -69.00 17.85 20.34
CA ASP A 8 -69.20 19.31 20.23
C ASP A 8 -67.96 20.17 20.67
N GLN A 9 -67.88 21.45 20.24
CA GLN A 9 -67.24 22.65 20.88
C GLN A 9 -65.74 22.64 21.36
N THR A 10 -64.91 23.73 21.40
CA THR A 10 -64.94 25.14 20.91
C THR A 10 -63.54 25.83 20.95
N SER A 11 -63.36 26.89 20.13
CA SER A 11 -62.47 28.08 20.33
C SER A 11 -60.92 28.03 20.19
N THR A 12 -60.37 29.20 19.84
CA THR A 12 -58.95 29.62 19.59
C THR A 12 -58.60 30.80 20.56
N PRO A 13 -57.47 31.60 20.49
CA PRO A 13 -56.34 31.67 19.53
C PRO A 13 -54.92 31.96 20.13
N ASP A 14 -54.00 32.41 19.26
CA ASP A 14 -52.88 33.38 19.46
C ASP A 14 -51.54 33.08 20.18
N SER A 15 -50.51 32.86 19.34
CA SER A 15 -49.33 33.76 19.20
C SER A 15 -48.13 33.75 20.19
N THR A 16 -47.00 34.31 19.70
CA THR A 16 -45.76 34.73 20.41
C THR A 16 -44.90 33.61 21.06
N ILE A 17 -43.60 33.44 20.74
CA ILE A 17 -42.40 34.31 20.87
C ILE A 17 -41.82 34.33 22.30
N SER A 18 -40.52 33.96 22.42
CA SER A 18 -39.62 34.23 23.57
C SER A 18 -39.86 33.38 24.84
N ARG A 19 -38.96 33.22 25.84
CA ARG A 19 -37.53 33.62 26.07
C ARG A 19 -36.89 32.64 27.12
N PRO A 20 -35.81 32.92 27.91
CA PRO A 20 -35.08 31.93 28.73
C PRO A 20 -35.49 32.18 30.22
N PRO A 21 -34.65 32.26 31.29
CA PRO A 21 -33.22 31.93 31.53
C PRO A 21 -32.93 31.23 32.90
N LEU A 22 -31.64 31.12 33.27
CA LEU A 22 -30.97 31.28 34.62
C LEU A 22 -31.67 30.71 35.91
N GLN A 23 -31.02 30.29 37.00
CA GLN A 23 -29.72 30.63 37.61
C GLN A 23 -29.40 29.70 38.82
N ILE A 24 -28.19 29.83 39.42
CA ILE A 24 -27.84 29.57 40.86
C ILE A 24 -28.02 28.11 41.40
N SER A 25 -27.05 27.32 41.90
CA SER A 25 -25.74 27.47 42.62
C SER A 25 -25.82 27.40 44.16
N GLN A 26 -24.81 26.79 44.81
CA GLN A 26 -24.42 26.70 46.25
C GLN A 26 -24.02 25.23 46.59
N LEU A 27 -23.09 24.87 47.50
CA LEU A 27 -22.00 25.57 48.24
C LEU A 27 -21.08 24.52 48.93
N ILE A 28 -19.84 24.90 49.33
CA ILE A 28 -18.97 24.29 50.39
C ILE A 28 -18.47 22.84 50.09
N SER A 29 -17.19 22.47 50.21
CA SER A 29 -15.88 23.14 50.40
C SER A 29 -14.80 22.23 49.75
N GLU A 30 -13.47 22.15 49.99
CA GLU A 30 -12.41 22.74 50.85
C GLU A 30 -11.04 22.30 50.22
N ASN A 31 -9.80 22.59 50.66
CA ASN A 31 -9.16 23.38 51.74
C ASN A 31 -7.83 23.97 51.14
N GLU A 32 -6.90 24.52 51.94
CA GLU A 32 -5.66 25.19 51.49
C GLU A 32 -4.41 24.28 51.54
N ASN A 33 -3.43 24.46 50.62
CA ASN A 33 -2.13 25.09 50.96
C ASN A 33 -1.15 25.25 49.78
N ASN A 34 -0.18 26.15 49.95
CA ASN A 34 0.94 26.39 49.02
C ASN A 34 2.11 25.42 49.27
N GLN A 35 2.90 25.14 48.23
CA GLN A 35 4.36 25.26 48.35
C GLN A 35 5.06 25.45 46.99
N THR A 36 5.97 26.42 46.95
CA THR A 36 6.94 26.66 45.88
C THR A 36 8.21 25.84 46.11
N LEU A 37 8.89 25.43 45.03
CA LEU A 37 10.33 25.09 45.07
C LEU A 37 10.97 25.25 43.69
N THR A 38 12.30 25.42 43.67
CA THR A 38 13.10 25.91 42.54
C THR A 38 14.07 24.85 41.98
N PRO A 39 14.54 24.99 40.73
CA PRO A 39 15.73 24.29 40.23
C PRO A 39 17.00 25.15 40.32
N GLU A 40 17.99 24.68 41.08
CA GLU A 40 19.42 25.08 41.02
C GLU A 40 20.08 24.38 39.79
N SER A 41 21.06 24.90 39.02
CA SER A 41 22.39 25.49 39.31
C SER A 41 23.38 24.46 39.92
N VAL A 42 24.66 24.28 39.52
CA VAL A 42 25.70 25.17 38.91
C VAL A 42 26.71 24.41 37.98
N ASN A 43 27.34 25.18 37.08
CA ASN A 43 28.54 25.01 36.21
C ASN A 43 29.67 23.98 36.51
N SER A 44 30.37 23.57 35.43
CA SER A 44 31.85 23.69 35.19
C SER A 44 32.13 23.35 33.70
N GLU A 45 32.84 24.13 32.86
CA GLU A 45 34.30 24.44 32.81
C GLU A 45 35.22 23.20 32.80
N SER A 46 36.34 23.10 32.05
CA SER A 46 36.89 23.77 30.83
C SER A 46 38.19 22.98 30.44
N THR A 47 39.10 23.52 29.61
CA THR A 47 40.53 23.05 29.45
C THR A 47 40.75 21.70 28.68
N ILE A 48 41.78 21.46 27.84
CA ILE A 48 42.57 22.20 26.82
C ILE A 48 43.56 21.22 26.11
N LEU A 49 44.06 21.54 24.90
CA LEU A 49 45.26 20.98 24.20
C LEU A 49 45.25 19.58 23.48
N ASN A 50 45.30 19.63 22.14
CA ASN A 50 46.32 19.08 21.21
C ASN A 50 46.71 17.58 21.02
N GLN A 51 47.04 17.33 19.74
CA GLN A 51 48.05 16.43 19.15
C GLN A 51 47.84 14.90 19.08
N LEU A 52 47.67 14.41 17.84
CA LEU A 52 48.54 13.49 17.07
C LEU A 52 47.67 12.80 15.98
N GLN A 53 48.07 12.53 14.75
CA GLN A 53 49.07 13.03 13.79
C GLN A 53 48.78 12.26 12.47
N PHE A 54 49.16 12.82 11.33
CA PHE A 54 49.02 12.26 9.98
C PHE A 54 49.45 10.79 9.80
N ARG A 55 48.86 10.14 8.80
CA ARG A 55 49.68 9.41 7.80
C ARG A 55 49.09 9.53 6.39
N ASN A 56 49.77 10.31 5.54
CA ASN A 56 49.63 10.30 4.08
C ASN A 56 50.92 9.72 3.49
N GLU A 57 50.79 8.75 2.60
CA GLU A 57 51.77 8.34 1.58
C GLU A 57 50.94 8.28 0.28
N ASN A 58 51.13 9.21 -0.67
CA ASN A 58 52.12 9.17 -1.76
C ASN A 58 51.80 8.05 -2.78
N ASP A 59 51.87 8.27 -4.10
CA ASP A 59 52.84 9.14 -4.81
C ASP A 59 52.27 10.28 -5.68
N ASN A 60 53.18 11.20 -6.02
CA ASN A 60 53.02 12.25 -7.02
C ASN A 60 53.68 11.85 -8.35
N GLN A 61 53.21 12.38 -9.49
CA GLN A 61 53.96 13.35 -10.33
C GLN A 61 53.14 13.68 -11.59
N ILE A 62 52.59 14.90 -11.68
CA ILE A 62 53.17 16.07 -12.37
C ILE A 62 53.18 15.93 -13.91
N PHE A 63 52.25 16.63 -14.56
CA PHE A 63 52.60 17.84 -15.33
C PHE A 63 51.48 18.89 -15.19
N THR A 64 51.83 20.16 -15.35
CA THR A 64 51.07 21.34 -14.88
C THR A 64 50.83 22.37 -15.99
N SER A 65 49.67 23.03 -16.00
CA SER A 65 49.56 24.49 -16.27
C SER A 65 48.13 25.00 -16.07
N ASP A 66 48.01 26.19 -15.47
CA ASP A 66 46.78 26.84 -15.03
C ASP A 66 45.97 27.55 -16.15
N ASN A 67 44.69 27.81 -15.88
CA ASN A 67 43.97 29.08 -16.12
C ASN A 67 42.46 28.89 -15.77
N ILE A 68 42.06 29.13 -14.52
CA ILE A 68 41.63 30.44 -13.97
C ILE A 68 40.35 30.98 -14.62
N ILE A 69 39.21 30.64 -14.01
CA ILE A 69 38.19 31.61 -13.57
C ILE A 69 37.90 31.25 -12.09
N PRO A 70 37.75 32.22 -11.14
CA PRO A 70 37.79 31.90 -9.70
C PRO A 70 36.57 31.10 -9.19
N GLU A 71 36.80 29.98 -8.50
CA GLU A 71 35.75 29.13 -7.90
C GLU A 71 35.05 29.76 -6.66
N HIS A 72 35.24 31.06 -6.42
CA HIS A 72 34.81 31.80 -5.23
C HIS A 72 33.31 32.14 -5.24
N LEU A 73 32.71 32.39 -6.41
CA LEU A 73 31.36 32.97 -6.53
C LEU A 73 30.20 31.95 -6.64
N LEU A 74 30.47 30.63 -6.64
CA LEU A 74 29.49 29.60 -6.97
C LEU A 74 29.31 28.50 -5.91
N ARG A 75 29.53 28.81 -4.62
CA ARG A 75 29.40 27.83 -3.51
C ARG A 75 28.43 28.22 -2.38
N THR A 76 27.22 28.68 -2.71
CA THR A 76 26.10 28.60 -1.77
C THR A 76 25.62 27.14 -1.62
N ARG A 77 26.07 26.47 -0.55
CA ARG A 77 25.55 25.15 -0.16
C ARG A 77 24.04 25.24 0.12
N VAL A 78 23.23 24.54 -0.66
CA VAL A 78 21.78 24.39 -0.39
C VAL A 78 21.56 23.40 0.76
N SER A 79 21.89 23.79 1.98
CA SER A 79 21.49 23.09 3.20
C SER A 79 20.04 23.45 3.54
N ARG A 80 19.10 22.58 3.16
CA ARG A 80 17.68 22.69 3.55
C ARG A 80 17.47 22.40 5.06
N GLN A 81 17.95 23.30 5.93
CA GLN A 81 17.53 23.37 7.34
C GLN A 81 17.96 24.71 7.98
N THR A 82 17.21 25.77 7.68
CA THR A 82 17.25 27.02 8.45
C THR A 82 15.94 27.15 9.24
N ASN A 83 15.92 26.63 10.46
CA ASN A 83 14.84 26.89 11.41
C ASN A 83 14.91 28.35 11.88
N VAL A 84 14.29 29.27 11.13
CA VAL A 84 14.08 30.64 11.60
C VAL A 84 13.03 30.59 12.70
N VAL A 85 13.47 30.70 13.95
CA VAL A 85 12.58 30.82 15.11
C VAL A 85 11.98 32.23 15.10
N ILE A 86 10.89 32.41 14.38
CA ILE A 86 10.09 33.64 14.44
C ILE A 86 9.37 33.64 15.79
N GLY A 87 9.82 34.49 16.71
CA GLY A 87 9.14 34.73 17.98
C GLY A 87 7.72 35.25 17.74
N SER A 88 6.76 34.72 18.50
CA SER A 88 5.34 35.02 18.31
C SER A 88 4.99 36.46 18.69
N VAL A 89 4.81 37.32 17.69
CA VAL A 89 4.07 38.59 17.86
C VAL A 89 2.59 38.29 17.70
N ALA A 90 1.81 38.52 18.75
CA ALA A 90 0.38 38.20 18.77
C ALA A 90 -0.44 39.12 17.86
N SER A 91 -1.46 38.58 17.21
CA SER A 91 -2.42 39.35 16.41
C SER A 91 -3.40 40.10 17.31
N SER A 92 -3.13 41.37 17.60
CA SER A 92 -4.09 42.30 18.23
C SER A 92 -4.60 43.31 17.20
N SER A 93 -5.92 43.33 16.98
CA SER A 93 -6.58 44.29 16.10
C SER A 93 -6.76 45.65 16.76
N SER A 94 -6.20 46.71 16.18
CA SER A 94 -6.56 48.11 16.46
C SER A 94 -6.37 48.97 15.22
N SER A 95 -7.26 49.93 15.02
CA SER A 95 -7.23 50.86 13.89
C SER A 95 -6.24 52.02 14.08
N ASP A 96 -6.02 52.77 13.00
CA ASP A 96 -5.57 54.16 12.95
C ASP A 96 -4.29 54.53 13.74
N THR A 97 -3.20 54.76 13.00
CA THR A 97 -2.24 55.81 13.42
C THR A 97 -1.61 56.47 12.20
N ILE A 98 -2.04 57.70 11.90
CA ILE A 98 -1.34 58.58 10.97
C ILE A 98 -0.04 59.03 11.66
N TYR A 99 1.12 58.73 11.06
CA TYR A 99 2.38 59.32 11.47
C TYR A 99 2.89 60.31 10.44
N THR A 100 3.02 61.57 10.85
CA THR A 100 3.46 62.68 10.00
C THR A 100 4.98 62.86 10.06
N GLY A 101 5.60 62.93 8.89
CA GLY A 101 6.78 63.77 8.65
C GLY A 101 8.03 63.51 9.50
N THR A 102 8.72 62.39 9.26
CA THR A 102 10.18 62.35 9.39
C THR A 102 10.80 61.94 8.05
N ARG A 103 12.03 62.39 7.74
CA ARG A 103 12.73 61.95 6.52
C ARG A 103 13.21 60.52 6.70
N THR A 104 12.40 59.57 6.23
CA THR A 104 12.75 58.14 6.11
C THR A 104 14.08 58.02 5.38
N SER A 105 15.08 57.38 6.00
CA SER A 105 16.39 57.24 5.36
C SER A 105 16.27 56.32 4.14
N ARG A 106 17.04 56.58 3.09
CA ARG A 106 16.97 55.80 1.84
C ARG A 106 17.10 54.29 2.09
N SER A 107 18.07 53.90 2.92
CA SER A 107 18.28 52.50 3.34
C SER A 107 17.08 51.86 4.05
N GLN A 108 16.22 52.64 4.70
CA GLN A 108 14.95 52.14 5.25
C GLN A 108 13.88 51.95 4.17
N LEU A 109 13.83 52.82 3.16
CA LEU A 109 12.94 52.65 2.00
C LEU A 109 13.35 51.43 1.15
N ASP A 110 14.64 51.33 0.83
CA ASP A 110 15.26 50.20 0.13
C ASP A 110 14.94 48.87 0.88
N MET A 111 15.03 48.87 2.22
CA MET A 111 14.62 47.75 3.08
C MET A 111 13.11 47.47 3.10
N LEU A 112 12.24 48.49 3.06
CA LEU A 112 10.79 48.30 3.00
C LEU A 112 10.36 47.66 1.67
N VAL A 113 10.91 48.12 0.55
CA VAL A 113 10.70 47.54 -0.78
C VAL A 113 11.21 46.10 -0.81
N TYR A 114 12.43 45.83 -0.32
CA TYR A 114 12.99 44.48 -0.22
C TYR A 114 12.12 43.53 0.62
N ASN A 115 11.62 43.98 1.78
CA ASN A 115 10.72 43.19 2.63
C ASN A 115 9.34 42.95 2.00
N ALA A 116 8.83 43.86 1.17
CA ALA A 116 7.59 43.66 0.42
C ALA A 116 7.77 42.64 -0.71
N ILE A 117 8.92 42.69 -1.42
CA ILE A 117 9.29 41.71 -2.45
C ILE A 117 9.36 40.29 -1.86
N ILE A 118 10.11 40.09 -0.76
CA ILE A 118 10.26 38.78 -0.10
C ILE A 118 8.91 38.15 0.30
N LYS A 119 7.90 38.97 0.60
CA LYS A 119 6.55 38.53 0.98
C LYS A 119 5.61 38.33 -0.21
N ASP A 120 6.03 38.68 -1.43
CA ASP A 120 5.19 38.82 -2.64
C ASP A 120 3.92 39.67 -2.36
N ASP A 121 4.09 40.70 -1.52
CA ASP A 121 3.04 41.60 -1.04
C ASP A 121 3.01 42.88 -1.87
N VAL A 122 2.29 42.77 -2.98
CA VAL A 122 2.01 43.88 -3.90
C VAL A 122 1.27 45.04 -3.22
N GLN A 123 0.50 44.81 -2.15
CA GLN A 123 -0.21 45.90 -1.47
C GLN A 123 0.75 46.73 -0.60
N SER A 124 1.63 46.08 0.17
CA SER A 124 2.69 46.78 0.89
C SER A 124 3.64 47.51 -0.06
N LEU A 125 4.02 46.89 -1.18
CA LEU A 125 4.86 47.54 -2.19
C LEU A 125 4.17 48.76 -2.82
N ALA A 126 2.89 48.63 -3.20
CA ALA A 126 2.10 49.73 -3.75
C ALA A 126 1.91 50.86 -2.73
N ASN A 127 1.74 50.55 -1.44
CA ASN A 127 1.63 51.56 -0.39
C ASN A 127 2.94 52.38 -0.29
N VAL A 128 4.10 51.72 -0.27
CA VAL A 128 5.42 52.40 -0.23
C VAL A 128 5.62 53.29 -1.46
N LEU A 129 5.28 52.81 -2.66
CA LEU A 129 5.45 53.59 -3.90
C LEU A 129 4.45 54.75 -4.04
N ASN A 130 3.25 54.62 -3.47
CA ASN A 130 2.28 55.72 -3.39
C ASN A 130 2.68 56.79 -2.35
N GLU A 131 3.36 56.39 -1.27
CA GLU A 131 3.86 57.31 -0.24
C GLU A 131 5.17 58.02 -0.66
N TYR A 132 6.02 57.34 -1.45
CA TYR A 132 7.31 57.82 -1.95
C TYR A 132 7.37 57.72 -3.49
N PRO A 133 6.65 58.57 -4.24
CA PRO A 133 6.61 58.52 -5.71
C PRO A 133 7.95 58.86 -6.39
N ASP A 134 8.88 59.50 -5.66
CA ASP A 134 10.26 59.74 -6.11
C ASP A 134 11.18 58.50 -5.94
N TYR A 135 10.64 57.33 -5.55
CA TYR A 135 11.43 56.11 -5.37
C TYR A 135 11.81 55.48 -6.73
N ASP A 136 13.10 55.55 -7.03
CA ASP A 136 13.74 55.03 -8.24
C ASP A 136 13.79 53.49 -8.26
N LEU A 137 12.75 52.87 -8.82
CA LEU A 137 12.64 51.41 -9.01
C LEU A 137 13.70 50.81 -9.95
N ASN A 138 14.37 51.64 -10.74
CA ASN A 138 15.45 51.22 -11.65
C ASN A 138 16.80 51.15 -10.95
N ARG A 139 16.88 51.62 -9.70
CA ARG A 139 18.12 51.64 -8.95
C ARG A 139 18.31 50.42 -8.08
N PHE A 140 19.58 50.08 -7.87
CA PHE A 140 19.97 48.96 -7.03
C PHE A 140 19.62 49.20 -5.56
N ILE A 141 19.08 48.16 -4.93
CA ILE A 141 18.79 48.09 -3.50
C ILE A 141 20.05 47.58 -2.80
N ASN A 142 20.52 48.32 -1.79
CA ASN A 142 21.52 47.84 -0.84
C ASN A 142 20.81 47.41 0.47
N PRO A 143 20.53 46.11 0.67
CA PRO A 143 19.91 45.64 1.91
C PRO A 143 20.94 45.67 3.04
N ILE A 144 20.89 46.71 3.89
CA ILE A 144 21.73 46.79 5.08
C ILE A 144 21.28 45.70 6.07
N THR A 145 21.96 44.56 6.06
CA THR A 145 21.81 43.50 7.05
C THR A 145 22.44 43.94 8.37
N SER A 146 21.62 44.29 9.35
CA SER A 146 22.08 44.60 10.70
C SER A 146 22.62 43.35 11.40
N GLU A 147 23.80 43.49 12.02
CA GLU A 147 24.40 42.55 12.98
C GLU A 147 24.80 41.15 12.45
N ASN A 148 25.79 41.11 11.54
CA ASN A 148 27.16 40.81 11.99
C ASN A 148 28.22 41.16 10.94
N THR A 149 29.45 41.48 11.38
CA THR A 149 30.58 41.79 10.48
C THR A 149 31.65 40.71 10.53
N ASP A 150 31.75 39.90 9.46
CA ASP A 150 33.03 39.68 8.78
C ASP A 150 32.83 39.08 7.36
N SER A 151 33.86 39.14 6.53
CA SER A 151 33.96 38.58 5.15
C SER A 151 33.07 39.17 4.03
N ASP A 152 33.55 40.28 3.45
CA ASP A 152 33.70 40.50 1.99
C ASP A 152 32.52 40.20 1.02
N ILE A 153 31.26 40.34 1.46
CA ILE A 153 30.12 40.40 0.54
C ILE A 153 30.15 41.75 -0.19
N LYS A 154 30.65 41.73 -1.43
CA LYS A 154 30.60 42.89 -2.35
C LYS A 154 29.16 43.28 -2.67
N ASP A 155 28.94 44.57 -2.88
CA ASP A 155 27.66 45.14 -3.32
C ASP A 155 27.15 44.39 -4.56
N SER A 156 26.05 43.63 -4.41
CA SER A 156 25.54 42.79 -5.51
C SER A 156 24.73 43.55 -6.56
N GLY A 157 24.47 44.85 -6.33
CA GLY A 157 23.92 45.76 -7.35
C GLY A 157 22.58 45.34 -7.95
N LYS A 158 21.62 44.78 -7.19
CA LYS A 158 20.39 44.22 -7.77
C LYS A 158 19.17 45.15 -7.65
N THR A 159 18.38 45.26 -8.73
CA THR A 159 17.13 46.03 -8.77
C THR A 159 15.98 45.29 -8.06
N PRO A 160 14.90 46.00 -7.67
CA PRO A 160 13.63 45.40 -7.25
C PRO A 160 13.16 44.25 -8.14
N LEU A 161 13.26 44.43 -9.48
CA LEU A 161 12.81 43.45 -10.47
C LEU A 161 13.71 42.21 -10.50
N MET A 162 15.04 42.38 -10.45
CA MET A 162 15.99 41.26 -10.35
C MET A 162 15.73 40.38 -9.12
N ILE A 163 15.49 41.01 -7.97
CA ILE A 163 15.25 40.30 -6.70
C ILE A 163 13.90 39.56 -6.76
N ALA A 164 12.84 40.21 -7.23
CA ALA A 164 11.54 39.59 -7.43
C ALA A 164 11.58 38.44 -8.46
N ALA A 165 12.42 38.56 -9.49
CA ALA A 165 12.59 37.57 -10.53
C ALA A 165 13.38 36.33 -10.07
N TYR A 166 14.37 36.51 -9.18
CA TYR A 166 15.11 35.41 -8.53
C TYR A 166 14.25 34.64 -7.52
N LEU A 167 13.39 35.33 -6.77
CA LEU A 167 12.58 34.76 -5.67
C LEU A 167 11.23 34.16 -6.10
N ASP A 168 10.95 34.07 -7.41
CA ASP A 168 9.67 33.62 -7.98
C ASP A 168 8.45 34.44 -7.52
N CYS A 169 8.66 35.73 -7.21
CA CYS A 169 7.63 36.66 -6.73
C CYS A 169 6.73 37.12 -7.89
N GLN A 170 5.99 36.19 -8.48
CA GLN A 170 5.28 36.37 -9.73
C GLN A 170 4.21 37.48 -9.67
N LYS A 171 3.62 37.80 -8.51
CA LYS A 171 2.69 38.94 -8.39
C LYS A 171 3.46 40.26 -8.41
N THR A 172 4.55 40.35 -7.64
CA THR A 172 5.44 41.52 -7.62
C THR A 172 6.08 41.79 -8.97
N VAL A 173 6.54 40.76 -9.70
CA VAL A 173 7.02 40.90 -11.10
C VAL A 173 5.93 41.48 -12.00
N ASN A 174 4.70 40.94 -11.94
CA ASN A 174 3.55 41.45 -12.71
C ASN A 174 3.06 42.85 -12.28
N TYR A 175 3.61 43.44 -11.22
CA TYR A 175 3.32 44.79 -10.74
C TYR A 175 4.45 45.76 -11.08
N LEU A 176 5.71 45.35 -10.89
CA LEU A 176 6.90 46.10 -11.28
C LEU A 176 6.95 46.34 -12.80
N LEU A 177 6.61 45.34 -13.62
CA LEU A 177 6.49 45.46 -15.08
C LEU A 177 5.31 46.35 -15.55
N LYS A 178 4.45 46.84 -14.64
CA LYS A 178 3.44 47.87 -14.93
C LYS A 178 3.81 49.24 -14.37
N SER A 179 4.94 49.31 -13.70
CA SER A 179 5.62 50.54 -13.30
C SER A 179 6.70 50.84 -14.36
N ASP A 180 7.28 52.03 -14.35
CA ASP A 180 8.23 52.48 -15.38
C ASP A 180 9.65 51.88 -15.15
N VAL A 181 9.74 50.55 -15.25
CA VAL A 181 10.92 49.75 -14.90
C VAL A 181 11.64 49.23 -16.14
N GLU A 182 12.93 49.53 -16.23
CA GLU A 182 13.82 49.10 -17.32
C GLU A 182 14.20 47.63 -17.13
N VAL A 183 13.56 46.76 -17.92
CA VAL A 183 13.58 45.29 -17.77
C VAL A 183 14.97 44.67 -17.99
N ASP A 184 15.77 45.30 -18.85
CA ASP A 184 17.09 44.83 -19.31
C ASP A 184 18.28 45.47 -18.57
N LEU A 185 18.03 46.19 -17.47
CA LEU A 185 19.10 46.62 -16.56
C LEU A 185 19.97 45.44 -16.13
N GLN A 186 21.27 45.69 -16.04
CA GLN A 186 22.30 44.73 -15.63
C GLN A 186 22.89 45.13 -14.27
N ASP A 187 23.09 44.18 -13.37
CA ASP A 187 23.82 44.40 -12.11
C ASP A 187 25.34 44.56 -12.34
N GLU A 188 26.13 44.75 -11.27
CA GLU A 188 27.59 44.87 -11.37
C GLU A 188 28.29 43.63 -11.96
N SER A 189 27.62 42.47 -11.97
CA SER A 189 28.10 41.24 -12.62
C SER A 189 27.63 41.13 -14.08
N GLY A 190 26.78 42.05 -14.55
CA GLY A 190 26.17 42.05 -15.88
C GLY A 190 24.83 41.32 -15.95
N GLU A 191 24.24 40.90 -14.82
CA GLU A 191 23.10 39.99 -14.83
C GLU A 191 21.77 40.74 -14.84
N THR A 192 20.89 40.41 -15.80
CA THR A 192 19.54 40.99 -15.93
C THR A 192 18.51 40.29 -15.06
N ALA A 193 17.31 40.86 -14.89
CA ALA A 193 16.19 40.16 -14.26
C ALA A 193 15.85 38.83 -14.95
N LEU A 194 16.02 38.76 -16.28
CA LEU A 194 15.85 37.53 -17.05
C LEU A 194 16.94 36.49 -16.75
N PHE A 195 18.20 36.93 -16.59
CA PHE A 195 19.29 36.07 -16.15
C PHE A 195 19.04 35.51 -14.74
N GLN A 196 18.62 36.35 -13.79
CA GLN A 196 18.29 35.92 -12.42
C GLN A 196 17.16 34.88 -12.39
N ALA A 197 16.08 35.10 -13.16
CA ALA A 197 14.98 34.13 -13.28
C ALA A 197 15.41 32.81 -13.93
N ALA A 198 16.29 32.88 -14.94
CA ALA A 198 16.83 31.70 -15.62
C ALA A 198 17.79 30.90 -14.72
N ALA A 199 18.59 31.57 -13.90
CA ALA A 199 19.50 30.97 -12.93
C ALA A 199 18.76 30.29 -11.76
N ALA A 200 17.65 30.86 -11.29
CA ALA A 200 16.76 30.24 -10.29
C ALA A 200 15.85 29.14 -10.86
N GLY A 201 15.63 29.14 -12.18
CA GLY A 201 14.76 28.19 -12.88
C GLY A 201 13.28 28.58 -12.93
N ASN A 202 12.95 29.84 -12.61
CA ASN A 202 11.60 30.38 -12.46
C ASN A 202 10.93 30.56 -13.84
N ALA A 203 10.51 29.45 -14.44
CA ALA A 203 10.10 29.40 -15.85
C ALA A 203 8.89 30.29 -16.19
N ASP A 204 7.98 30.54 -15.24
CA ASP A 204 6.85 31.46 -15.42
C ASP A 204 7.23 32.94 -15.32
N VAL A 205 8.20 33.29 -14.46
CA VAL A 205 8.84 34.61 -14.46
C VAL A 205 9.60 34.84 -15.77
N VAL A 206 10.42 33.87 -16.22
CA VAL A 206 11.09 33.91 -17.55
C VAL A 206 10.07 34.15 -18.66
N LYS A 207 8.96 33.39 -18.67
CA LYS A 207 7.81 33.51 -19.60
C LYS A 207 7.00 34.80 -19.41
N THR A 208 7.22 35.56 -18.35
CA THR A 208 6.60 36.87 -18.10
C THR A 208 7.50 38.00 -18.58
N LEU A 209 8.79 37.98 -18.23
CA LEU A 209 9.80 38.92 -18.75
C LEU A 209 9.89 38.83 -20.29
N LEU A 210 9.86 37.63 -20.86
CA LEU A 210 9.81 37.40 -22.33
C LEU A 210 8.45 37.74 -23.00
N LYS A 211 7.48 38.34 -22.28
CA LYS A 211 6.31 39.01 -22.88
C LYS A 211 6.44 40.54 -22.86
N ASP A 212 7.32 41.05 -21.99
CA ASP A 212 7.66 42.46 -21.80
C ASP A 212 8.96 42.79 -22.55
N ASP A 213 9.16 42.11 -23.70
CA ASP A 213 10.27 42.27 -24.64
C ASP A 213 11.71 42.21 -24.07
N ALA A 214 11.90 41.59 -22.89
CA ALA A 214 13.22 41.39 -22.27
C ALA A 214 14.25 40.71 -23.20
N SER A 215 15.47 41.26 -23.27
CA SER A 215 16.56 40.84 -24.16
C SER A 215 17.08 39.44 -23.84
N VAL A 216 16.61 38.46 -24.60
CA VAL A 216 16.84 37.01 -24.38
C VAL A 216 18.32 36.59 -24.27
N ASP A 217 19.20 37.20 -25.07
CA ASP A 217 20.60 36.82 -25.21
C ASP A 217 21.56 37.78 -24.47
N LEU A 218 21.02 38.77 -23.74
CA LEU A 218 21.81 39.75 -22.99
C LEU A 218 22.56 39.05 -21.85
N SER A 219 23.85 38.86 -22.06
CA SER A 219 24.74 38.07 -21.24
C SER A 219 25.43 38.87 -20.16
N ASN A 220 25.83 38.18 -19.08
CA ASN A 220 26.59 38.77 -18.00
C ASN A 220 28.04 39.13 -18.41
N SER A 221 28.80 39.73 -17.49
CA SER A 221 30.19 40.17 -17.70
C SER A 221 31.16 39.07 -18.17
N SER A 222 30.81 37.79 -18.01
CA SER A 222 31.58 36.63 -18.51
C SER A 222 31.11 36.13 -19.89
N ASN A 223 30.23 36.87 -20.56
CA ASN A 223 29.51 36.51 -21.78
C ASN A 223 28.60 35.27 -21.62
N VAL A 224 28.21 34.94 -20.38
CA VAL A 224 27.26 33.85 -20.07
C VAL A 224 25.83 34.36 -20.26
N SER A 225 25.03 33.70 -21.09
CA SER A 225 23.64 34.12 -21.36
C SER A 225 22.62 33.44 -20.44
N PRO A 226 21.37 33.96 -20.35
CA PRO A 226 20.29 33.33 -19.58
C PRO A 226 20.07 31.85 -19.93
N LEU A 227 20.28 31.47 -21.21
CA LEU A 227 20.18 30.07 -21.64
C LEU A 227 21.32 29.20 -21.08
N MET A 228 22.54 29.75 -21.00
CA MET A 228 23.68 29.02 -20.44
C MET A 228 23.53 28.79 -18.93
N ILE A 229 23.11 29.80 -18.16
CA ILE A 229 22.97 29.64 -16.71
C ILE A 229 21.79 28.71 -16.34
N ALA A 230 20.69 28.76 -17.09
CA ALA A 230 19.61 27.77 -16.98
C ALA A 230 20.11 26.35 -17.31
N ALA A 231 20.95 26.19 -18.33
CA ALA A 231 21.54 24.90 -18.71
C ALA A 231 22.59 24.39 -17.70
N TYR A 232 23.35 25.31 -17.08
CA TYR A 232 24.32 25.04 -16.01
C TYR A 232 23.66 24.46 -14.77
N HIS A 233 22.52 25.00 -14.34
CA HIS A 233 21.74 24.47 -13.21
C HIS A 233 20.75 23.35 -13.60
N GLY A 234 20.57 23.09 -14.90
CA GLY A 234 19.70 22.03 -15.42
C GLY A 234 18.21 22.36 -15.51
N HIS A 235 17.86 23.65 -15.47
CA HIS A 235 16.49 24.15 -15.57
C HIS A 235 15.94 24.03 -17.00
N SER A 236 15.63 22.81 -17.43
CA SER A 236 15.13 22.48 -18.78
C SER A 236 13.88 23.27 -19.17
N TYR A 237 12.97 23.56 -18.24
CA TYR A 237 11.78 24.40 -18.50
C TYR A 237 12.13 25.87 -18.76
N ALA A 238 13.12 26.44 -18.05
CA ALA A 238 13.62 27.80 -18.33
C ALA A 238 14.36 27.83 -19.68
N CYS A 239 15.23 26.84 -19.96
CA CYS A 239 15.87 26.66 -21.26
C CYS A 239 14.82 26.62 -22.39
N ARG A 240 13.75 25.84 -22.18
CA ARG A 240 12.65 25.72 -23.12
C ARG A 240 11.92 27.05 -23.33
N MET A 241 11.62 27.82 -22.29
CA MET A 241 10.95 29.13 -22.44
C MET A 241 11.82 30.15 -23.17
N LEU A 242 13.12 30.20 -22.88
CA LEU A 242 14.10 31.04 -23.59
C LEU A 242 14.16 30.67 -25.09
N LEU A 243 14.12 29.38 -25.42
CA LEU A 243 14.12 28.89 -26.82
C LEU A 243 12.76 28.97 -27.52
N ASP A 244 11.63 28.82 -26.82
CA ASP A 244 10.26 28.88 -27.38
C ASP A 244 9.78 30.32 -27.59
N ARG A 245 10.07 31.24 -26.65
CA ARG A 245 9.51 32.61 -26.63
C ARG A 245 10.54 33.66 -27.01
N GLY A 246 11.68 33.69 -26.31
CA GLY A 246 12.75 34.64 -26.61
C GLY A 246 13.50 34.33 -27.90
N ARG A 247 13.56 33.05 -28.31
CA ARG A 247 14.37 32.53 -29.43
C ARG A 247 15.88 32.66 -29.19
N ALA A 248 16.31 32.40 -27.95
CA ALA A 248 17.69 32.48 -27.51
C ALA A 248 18.70 31.83 -28.47
N ASN A 249 19.87 32.44 -28.65
CA ASN A 249 20.96 31.91 -29.46
C ASN A 249 21.55 30.65 -28.81
N ILE A 250 21.02 29.51 -29.23
CA ILE A 250 21.36 28.18 -28.73
C ILE A 250 22.85 27.80 -28.87
N ASN A 251 23.59 28.49 -29.76
CA ASN A 251 25.00 28.28 -30.04
C ASN A 251 25.86 29.50 -29.65
N GLN A 252 25.35 30.41 -28.81
CA GLN A 252 26.15 31.45 -28.16
C GLN A 252 27.29 30.83 -27.35
N LYS A 253 28.39 31.56 -27.23
CA LYS A 253 29.64 31.16 -26.57
C LYS A 253 29.98 32.12 -25.44
N ASP A 254 30.39 31.61 -24.29
CA ASP A 254 30.97 32.42 -23.21
C ASP A 254 32.43 32.81 -23.51
N MET A 255 33.10 33.55 -22.61
CA MET A 255 34.53 33.89 -22.76
C MET A 255 35.49 32.69 -22.79
N THR A 256 35.02 31.46 -22.54
CA THR A 256 35.80 30.22 -22.69
C THR A 256 35.35 29.38 -23.89
N ASP A 257 34.59 29.97 -24.83
CA ASP A 257 33.99 29.31 -25.99
C ASP A 257 32.94 28.22 -25.65
N LYS A 258 32.48 28.13 -24.40
CA LYS A 258 31.47 27.14 -23.99
C LYS A 258 30.06 27.57 -24.34
N THR A 259 29.25 26.58 -24.71
CA THR A 259 27.84 26.73 -25.07
C THR A 259 26.93 26.17 -23.96
N ALA A 260 25.63 26.49 -24.03
CA ALA A 260 24.63 25.94 -23.10
C ALA A 260 24.65 24.39 -23.06
N ILE A 261 24.87 23.72 -24.20
CA ILE A 261 24.93 22.25 -24.25
C ILE A 261 26.23 21.69 -23.65
N ALA A 262 27.36 22.41 -23.75
CA ALA A 262 28.59 22.05 -23.03
C ALA A 262 28.39 22.11 -21.51
N TYR A 263 27.71 23.15 -21.01
CA TYR A 263 27.39 23.29 -19.59
C TYR A 263 26.44 22.20 -19.07
N ALA A 264 25.32 21.96 -19.74
CA ALA A 264 24.40 20.88 -19.37
C ALA A 264 25.08 19.49 -19.40
N ALA A 265 25.96 19.26 -20.39
CA ALA A 265 26.69 18.00 -20.53
C ALA A 265 27.73 17.77 -19.43
N HIS A 266 28.49 18.82 -19.05
CA HIS A 266 29.48 18.74 -17.97
C HIS A 266 28.83 18.45 -16.61
N ASN A 267 27.77 19.18 -16.26
CA ASN A 267 27.14 19.07 -14.95
C ASN A 267 26.28 17.80 -14.81
N GLY A 268 25.72 17.28 -15.91
CA GLY A 268 24.96 16.01 -15.91
C GLY A 268 23.45 16.18 -16.16
N HIS A 269 23.01 17.30 -16.72
CA HIS A 269 21.60 17.65 -16.87
C HIS A 269 20.99 17.12 -18.17
N GLY A 270 20.76 15.80 -18.23
CA GLY A 270 20.30 15.11 -19.45
C GLY A 270 19.00 15.66 -20.08
N LEU A 271 18.06 16.18 -19.28
CA LEU A 271 16.85 16.84 -19.79
C LEU A 271 17.12 18.22 -20.40
N ALA A 272 18.13 18.94 -19.91
CA ALA A 272 18.56 20.20 -20.50
C ALA A 272 19.36 19.93 -21.80
N VAL A 273 20.23 18.91 -21.81
CA VAL A 273 20.89 18.41 -23.03
C VAL A 273 19.85 18.04 -24.08
N GLU A 274 18.85 17.21 -23.75
CA GLU A 274 17.78 16.83 -24.66
C GLU A 274 16.97 18.03 -25.18
N THR A 275 16.60 18.97 -24.29
CA THR A 275 15.92 20.21 -24.68
C THR A 275 16.75 21.02 -25.69
N LEU A 276 18.06 21.10 -25.51
CA LEU A 276 18.97 21.80 -26.41
C LEU A 276 19.14 21.05 -27.75
N LEU A 277 19.30 19.73 -27.72
CA LEU A 277 19.41 18.87 -28.91
C LEU A 277 18.16 18.97 -29.81
N VAL A 278 16.97 18.89 -29.21
CA VAL A 278 15.67 19.00 -29.93
C VAL A 278 15.49 20.37 -30.61
N ARG A 279 16.25 21.39 -30.18
CA ARG A 279 16.23 22.75 -30.74
C ARG A 279 17.45 23.08 -31.62
N GLY A 280 18.28 22.10 -31.98
CA GLY A 280 19.38 22.27 -32.93
C GLY A 280 20.67 22.82 -32.33
N ALA A 281 20.94 22.56 -31.04
CA ALA A 281 22.25 22.84 -30.45
C ALA A 281 23.36 22.05 -31.15
N ASN A 282 24.45 22.72 -31.52
CA ASN A 282 25.58 22.08 -32.20
C ASN A 282 26.47 21.34 -31.18
N VAL A 283 26.37 20.01 -31.19
CA VAL A 283 27.11 19.09 -30.32
C VAL A 283 28.63 19.08 -30.51
N ASN A 284 29.12 19.64 -31.61
CA ASN A 284 30.54 19.62 -32.00
C ASN A 284 31.25 20.97 -31.83
N ILE A 285 30.59 21.96 -31.19
CA ILE A 285 31.30 23.17 -30.73
C ILE A 285 32.22 22.79 -29.57
N VAL A 286 33.50 23.12 -29.69
CA VAL A 286 34.51 22.95 -28.64
C VAL A 286 34.80 24.26 -27.93
N ASP A 287 35.26 24.15 -26.68
CA ASP A 287 35.75 25.26 -25.85
C ASP A 287 37.20 25.66 -26.21
N VAL A 288 37.76 26.68 -25.54
CA VAL A 288 39.14 27.17 -25.79
C VAL A 288 40.24 26.11 -25.55
N TYR A 289 39.94 25.01 -24.87
CA TYR A 289 40.86 23.89 -24.63
C TYR A 289 40.63 22.71 -25.61
N LEU A 290 39.79 22.93 -26.62
CA LEU A 290 39.27 21.96 -27.59
C LEU A 290 38.41 20.85 -26.97
N TRP A 291 37.74 21.10 -25.84
CA TRP A 291 36.80 20.15 -25.24
C TRP A 291 35.40 20.28 -25.85
N SER A 292 34.88 19.20 -26.42
CA SER A 292 33.48 19.10 -26.86
C SER A 292 32.53 18.73 -25.69
N PRO A 293 31.21 18.99 -25.81
CA PRO A 293 30.19 18.44 -24.91
C PRO A 293 30.34 16.94 -24.66
N LEU A 294 30.74 16.16 -25.67
CA LEU A 294 30.96 14.72 -25.57
C LEU A 294 32.16 14.40 -24.66
N MET A 295 33.27 15.13 -24.79
CA MET A 295 34.45 14.99 -23.93
C MET A 295 34.14 15.38 -22.47
N LEU A 296 33.43 16.49 -22.27
CA LEU A 296 33.02 16.97 -20.94
C LEU A 296 32.12 15.94 -20.24
N ALA A 297 31.16 15.36 -20.96
CA ALA A 297 30.31 14.29 -20.46
C ALA A 297 31.09 12.98 -20.19
N ALA A 298 32.03 12.62 -21.07
CA ALA A 298 32.83 11.40 -20.97
C ALA A 298 33.79 11.42 -19.76
N TYR A 299 34.52 12.52 -19.58
CA TYR A 299 35.41 12.75 -18.43
C TYR A 299 34.67 12.77 -17.09
N LYS A 300 33.38 13.15 -17.08
CA LYS A 300 32.49 13.15 -15.90
C LYS A 300 31.64 11.87 -15.78
N GLY A 301 31.90 10.85 -16.59
CA GLY A 301 31.21 9.55 -16.53
C GLY A 301 29.72 9.59 -16.85
N ARG A 302 29.24 10.62 -17.56
CA ARG A 302 27.81 10.89 -17.79
C ARG A 302 27.24 10.03 -18.94
N ALA A 303 27.23 8.70 -18.75
CA ALA A 303 26.87 7.71 -19.77
C ALA A 303 25.60 8.05 -20.58
N ASN A 304 24.49 8.43 -19.93
CA ASN A 304 23.24 8.78 -20.61
C ASN A 304 23.41 9.99 -21.55
N ILE A 305 24.19 10.99 -21.15
CA ILE A 305 24.47 12.19 -21.96
C ILE A 305 25.44 11.88 -23.09
N VAL A 306 26.49 11.11 -22.81
CA VAL A 306 27.40 10.60 -23.85
C VAL A 306 26.59 9.88 -24.94
N ARG A 307 25.63 9.03 -24.57
CA ARG A 307 24.72 8.38 -25.50
C ARG A 307 23.79 9.36 -26.24
N GLN A 308 23.19 10.34 -25.55
CA GLN A 308 22.37 11.38 -26.20
C GLN A 308 23.15 12.18 -27.24
N LEU A 309 24.39 12.58 -26.91
CA LEU A 309 25.27 13.35 -27.80
C LEU A 309 25.73 12.52 -29.00
N LEU A 310 26.18 11.27 -28.78
CA LEU A 310 26.56 10.36 -29.86
C LEU A 310 25.38 10.12 -30.84
N LEU A 311 24.17 9.87 -30.31
CA LEU A 311 22.95 9.74 -31.13
C LEU A 311 22.58 11.02 -31.91
N ALA A 312 23.04 12.19 -31.44
CA ALA A 312 22.84 13.48 -32.10
C ALA A 312 24.00 13.88 -33.04
N GLY A 313 24.94 12.98 -33.33
CA GLY A 313 26.05 13.25 -34.26
C GLY A 313 27.26 13.92 -33.63
N ALA A 314 27.49 13.72 -32.32
CA ALA A 314 28.72 14.16 -31.68
C ALA A 314 29.92 13.35 -32.17
N ASP A 315 30.95 14.05 -32.64
CA ASP A 315 32.16 13.47 -33.21
C ASP A 315 33.07 12.92 -32.09
N ASN A 316 33.24 11.60 -32.07
CA ASN A 316 34.10 10.89 -31.11
C ASN A 316 35.59 10.88 -31.51
N SER A 317 35.94 11.34 -32.71
CA SER A 317 37.31 11.45 -33.21
C SER A 317 38.00 12.76 -32.85
N LEU A 318 37.23 13.79 -32.44
CA LEU A 318 37.77 15.05 -31.91
C LEU A 318 38.79 14.82 -30.80
N GLN A 319 39.78 15.71 -30.72
CA GLN A 319 40.84 15.68 -29.72
C GLN A 319 40.95 17.03 -28.99
N THR A 320 41.17 16.95 -27.68
CA THR A 320 41.57 18.10 -26.86
C THR A 320 42.93 18.64 -27.29
N ALA A 321 43.33 19.82 -26.78
CA ALA A 321 44.67 20.38 -27.02
C ALA A 321 45.84 19.43 -26.64
N ASN A 322 45.58 18.47 -25.74
CA ASN A 322 46.54 17.44 -25.31
C ASN A 322 46.43 16.13 -26.13
N GLY A 323 45.77 16.14 -27.29
CA GLY A 323 45.62 15.00 -28.19
C GLY A 323 44.62 13.92 -27.72
N LYS A 324 43.93 14.11 -26.59
CA LYS A 324 43.05 13.09 -26.01
C LYS A 324 41.63 13.13 -26.58
N THR A 325 41.11 11.97 -26.97
CA THR A 325 39.72 11.77 -27.43
C THR A 325 38.74 11.56 -26.26
N ALA A 326 37.44 11.62 -26.53
CA ALA A 326 36.40 11.39 -25.50
C ALA A 326 36.49 10.01 -24.81
N SER A 327 36.86 8.94 -25.54
CA SER A 327 37.08 7.62 -24.93
C SER A 327 38.27 7.63 -23.96
N GLN A 328 39.38 8.27 -24.35
CA GLN A 328 40.59 8.35 -23.52
C GLN A 328 40.33 9.16 -22.25
N LEU A 329 39.57 10.27 -22.34
CA LEU A 329 39.13 11.05 -21.19
C LEU A 329 38.17 10.29 -20.27
N ALA A 330 37.32 9.41 -20.80
CA ALA A 330 36.54 8.49 -19.97
C ALA A 330 37.43 7.48 -19.24
N ARG A 331 38.52 6.98 -19.85
CA ARG A 331 39.51 6.13 -19.17
C ARG A 331 40.27 6.89 -18.08
N ASP A 332 40.71 8.13 -18.36
CA ASP A 332 41.36 9.00 -17.37
C ASP A 332 40.47 9.26 -16.14
N GLY A 333 39.16 9.43 -16.33
CA GLY A 333 38.17 9.56 -15.26
C GLY A 333 37.79 8.24 -14.55
N GLY A 334 38.37 7.10 -14.95
CA GLY A 334 38.04 5.78 -14.42
C GLY A 334 36.75 5.14 -14.97
N TYR A 335 36.08 5.80 -15.92
CA TYR A 335 34.77 5.41 -16.46
C TYR A 335 34.91 4.44 -17.66
N LEU A 336 35.48 3.26 -17.42
CA LEU A 336 35.74 2.25 -18.47
C LEU A 336 34.50 1.91 -19.31
N HIS A 337 33.31 1.81 -18.70
CA HIS A 337 32.06 1.52 -19.44
C HIS A 337 31.63 2.66 -20.38
N VAL A 338 32.03 3.91 -20.11
CA VAL A 338 31.77 5.07 -20.98
C VAL A 338 32.77 5.09 -22.13
N SER A 339 34.03 4.73 -21.88
CA SER A 339 35.04 4.52 -22.93
C SER A 339 34.61 3.42 -23.89
N ASP A 340 34.21 2.25 -23.38
CA ASP A 340 33.74 1.13 -24.19
C ASP A 340 32.49 1.49 -25.01
N MET A 341 31.54 2.21 -24.41
CA MET A 341 30.35 2.72 -25.11
C MET A 341 30.68 3.75 -26.20
N ILE A 342 31.77 4.52 -26.10
CA ILE A 342 32.22 5.48 -27.12
C ILE A 342 32.95 4.78 -28.26
N GLU A 343 33.78 3.77 -27.96
CA GLU A 343 34.56 3.01 -28.95
C GLU A 343 33.69 2.03 -29.74
N ASN A 344 32.74 1.38 -29.07
CA ASN A 344 31.78 0.46 -29.70
C ASN A 344 30.55 1.18 -30.28
N PHE A 345 30.54 2.53 -30.35
CA PHE A 345 29.40 3.28 -30.90
C PHE A 345 29.36 3.22 -32.44
N VAL A 346 28.61 2.27 -32.96
CA VAL A 346 28.26 2.22 -34.38
C VAL A 346 27.02 3.09 -34.63
N MET A 347 27.17 4.16 -35.40
CA MET A 347 26.04 4.90 -35.97
C MET A 347 25.16 3.96 -36.79
N PRO A 348 23.83 3.92 -36.59
CA PRO A 348 22.97 2.98 -37.31
C PRO A 348 22.95 3.27 -38.82
N GLU A 349 23.52 2.35 -39.61
CA GLU A 349 23.66 2.49 -41.06
C GLU A 349 22.31 2.47 -41.80
N HIS A 350 21.67 3.64 -41.94
CA HIS A 350 20.74 3.95 -43.05
C HIS A 350 20.39 5.46 -43.12
N VAL A 351 21.40 6.34 -43.24
CA VAL A 351 21.21 7.73 -43.70
C VAL A 351 22.26 8.03 -44.76
N ASN A 352 21.82 8.30 -45.99
CA ASN A 352 22.74 8.61 -47.09
C ASN A 352 23.09 10.11 -47.07
N SER A 353 24.27 10.51 -47.55
CA SER A 353 24.94 11.77 -47.20
C SER A 353 24.36 13.06 -47.81
N ARG A 354 23.05 13.10 -48.08
CA ARG A 354 22.25 14.31 -48.36
C ARG A 354 21.23 14.62 -47.26
N GLU A 355 20.80 13.62 -46.49
CA GLU A 355 19.70 13.79 -45.51
C GLU A 355 20.15 14.35 -44.15
N SER A 356 21.45 14.51 -43.91
CA SER A 356 21.95 15.23 -42.72
C SER A 356 21.50 16.70 -42.68
N ARG A 357 21.30 17.34 -43.85
CA ARG A 357 20.63 18.65 -43.95
C ARG A 357 19.11 18.55 -43.81
N VAL A 358 18.49 17.48 -44.32
CA VAL A 358 17.03 17.28 -44.25
C VAL A 358 16.55 16.97 -42.83
N LEU A 359 17.38 16.35 -41.98
CA LEU A 359 17.10 16.15 -40.56
C LEU A 359 17.16 17.46 -39.77
N SER A 360 18.13 18.35 -40.04
CA SER A 360 18.10 19.71 -39.47
C SER A 360 16.90 20.50 -39.98
N ASP A 361 16.63 20.46 -41.30
CA ASP A 361 15.58 21.27 -41.92
C ASP A 361 14.18 20.81 -41.49
N SER A 362 13.93 19.51 -41.30
CA SER A 362 12.64 18.98 -40.85
C SER A 362 12.36 19.21 -39.35
N LEU A 363 13.40 19.29 -38.51
CA LEU A 363 13.26 19.78 -37.13
C LEU A 363 12.91 21.28 -37.10
N ILE A 364 13.58 22.08 -37.94
CA ILE A 364 13.27 23.50 -38.13
C ILE A 364 11.84 23.68 -38.69
N GLU A 365 11.40 22.83 -39.61
CA GLU A 365 10.06 22.91 -40.21
C GLU A 365 8.95 22.55 -39.21
N LYS A 366 9.17 21.57 -38.32
CA LYS A 366 8.26 21.28 -37.19
C LYS A 366 8.17 22.47 -36.22
N GLY A 367 9.27 23.20 -36.00
CA GLY A 367 9.27 24.46 -35.26
C GLY A 367 8.53 25.62 -35.95
N ARG A 368 8.40 25.58 -37.28
CA ARG A 368 7.70 26.62 -38.07
C ARG A 368 6.18 26.39 -38.13
N LYS A 369 5.75 25.13 -38.20
CA LYS A 369 4.33 24.74 -38.33
C LYS A 369 3.51 24.90 -37.04
N SER A 370 4.14 24.93 -35.87
CA SER A 370 3.47 25.19 -34.58
C SER A 370 2.97 26.64 -34.44
N ILE A 371 3.64 27.60 -35.09
CA ILE A 371 3.32 29.05 -34.98
C ILE A 371 1.96 29.39 -35.60
N GLN A 372 1.54 28.64 -36.63
CA GLN A 372 0.37 29.02 -37.45
C GLN A 372 -0.98 28.55 -36.89
N PHE A 373 -0.99 27.57 -35.95
CA PHE A 373 -2.21 27.00 -35.39
C PHE A 373 -2.73 27.70 -34.12
N SER A 374 -1.95 28.62 -33.51
CA SER A 374 -2.30 29.25 -32.23
C SER A 374 -3.19 30.51 -32.35
N ALA A 375 -3.65 30.87 -33.55
CA ALA A 375 -4.36 32.13 -33.80
C ALA A 375 -5.87 32.11 -33.48
N HIS A 376 -6.48 30.93 -33.32
CA HIS A 376 -7.91 30.76 -33.06
C HIS A 376 -8.18 29.70 -31.99
N PHE A 377 -8.19 30.10 -30.71
CA PHE A 377 -9.23 29.75 -29.73
C PHE A 377 -8.99 30.57 -28.44
N SER A 378 -10.05 31.18 -27.88
CA SER A 378 -9.93 32.05 -26.69
C SER A 378 -10.64 31.42 -25.49
N PRO A 379 -9.91 30.98 -24.43
CA PRO A 379 -10.51 30.51 -23.19
C PRO A 379 -11.08 31.68 -22.38
N ARG A 380 -12.25 31.48 -21.75
CA ARG A 380 -12.82 32.47 -20.82
C ARG A 380 -12.02 32.52 -19.51
N LYS A 381 -11.89 33.71 -18.92
CA LYS A 381 -11.30 33.91 -17.59
C LYS A 381 -12.21 33.35 -16.50
N THR A 382 -11.66 32.51 -15.63
CA THR A 382 -12.16 32.27 -14.27
C THR A 382 -10.97 32.18 -13.33
N ASN A 383 -10.88 33.11 -12.37
CA ASN A 383 -9.77 33.14 -11.42
C ASN A 383 -10.03 32.17 -10.26
N PHE A 384 -9.05 31.34 -9.90
CA PHE A 384 -8.96 30.74 -8.58
C PHE A 384 -7.49 30.56 -8.17
N SER A 385 -7.20 30.67 -6.88
CA SER A 385 -5.83 30.66 -6.36
C SER A 385 -5.36 29.24 -5.99
N ILE A 386 -4.15 28.88 -6.42
CA ILE A 386 -3.54 27.56 -6.15
C ILE A 386 -2.52 27.69 -5.02
N ASN A 387 -2.78 27.01 -3.91
CA ASN A 387 -1.80 26.73 -2.85
C ASN A 387 -1.64 25.21 -2.74
N ASN A 388 -0.82 24.58 -3.60
CA ASN A 388 -0.54 23.13 -3.49
C ASN A 388 0.74 22.61 -4.20
N THR A 389 1.75 23.46 -4.41
CA THR A 389 3.02 23.12 -5.10
C THR A 389 3.84 21.97 -4.46
N ARG A 390 3.51 21.54 -3.24
CA ARG A 390 4.10 20.35 -2.60
C ARG A 390 3.59 19.01 -3.15
N GLN A 391 2.38 18.91 -3.70
CA GLN A 391 1.83 17.63 -4.16
C GLN A 391 2.45 17.20 -5.50
N LEU A 392 2.48 18.08 -6.50
CA LEU A 392 3.01 17.78 -7.83
C LEU A 392 4.52 17.48 -7.82
N SER A 393 5.28 18.24 -7.01
CA SER A 393 6.73 18.05 -6.85
C SER A 393 7.13 16.79 -6.07
N THR A 394 6.16 16.13 -5.41
CA THR A 394 6.36 14.82 -4.78
C THR A 394 6.07 13.68 -5.78
N ALA A 395 5.01 13.79 -6.57
CA ALA A 395 4.70 12.82 -7.63
C ALA A 395 5.82 12.69 -8.68
N LEU A 396 6.38 13.82 -9.13
CA LEU A 396 7.53 13.86 -10.06
C LEU A 396 8.88 13.44 -9.43
N ARG A 397 8.93 13.17 -8.13
CA ARG A 397 10.08 12.55 -7.46
C ARG A 397 9.88 11.04 -7.30
N LEU A 398 8.67 10.59 -6.96
CA LEU A 398 8.32 9.16 -6.91
C LEU A 398 8.62 8.46 -8.24
N SER A 399 8.22 9.04 -9.38
CA SER A 399 8.50 8.45 -10.70
C SER A 399 10.00 8.38 -11.06
N ALA A 400 10.85 9.15 -10.38
CA ALA A 400 12.31 9.08 -10.53
C ALA A 400 12.99 8.11 -9.53
N GLU A 401 12.37 7.82 -8.39
CA GLU A 401 12.85 6.82 -7.42
C GLU A 401 12.39 5.38 -7.78
N LEU A 402 11.36 5.24 -8.61
CA LEU A 402 10.85 3.96 -9.14
C LEU A 402 11.70 3.35 -10.28
N ALA A 403 13.02 3.53 -10.22
CA ALA A 403 13.94 2.69 -10.99
C ALA A 403 13.75 1.22 -10.56
N PRO A 404 13.76 0.24 -11.49
CA PRO A 404 13.41 -1.14 -11.17
C PRO A 404 14.39 -1.72 -10.15
N ARG A 405 13.94 -1.86 -8.89
CA ARG A 405 14.67 -2.63 -7.89
C ARG A 405 14.81 -4.06 -8.42
N LYS A 406 16.04 -4.56 -8.40
CA LYS A 406 16.26 -6.01 -8.45
C LYS A 406 15.78 -6.55 -7.11
N GLU A 407 14.53 -7.01 -7.07
CA GLU A 407 13.92 -7.48 -5.83
C GLU A 407 14.68 -8.71 -5.33
N ASN A 408 15.31 -8.57 -4.18
CA ASN A 408 15.71 -9.74 -3.39
C ASN A 408 14.40 -10.37 -2.92
N ASP A 409 13.97 -11.45 -3.58
CA ASP A 409 12.75 -12.18 -3.24
C ASP A 409 12.83 -12.73 -1.81
N TRP A 410 12.42 -11.90 -0.86
CA TRP A 410 12.28 -12.23 0.56
C TRP A 410 11.30 -13.40 0.74
N TRP A 411 10.34 -13.54 -0.18
CA TRP A 411 9.47 -14.70 -0.32
C TRP A 411 10.23 -16.00 -0.59
N VAL A 412 11.21 -15.99 -1.52
CA VAL A 412 12.10 -17.14 -1.74
C VAL A 412 12.87 -17.44 -0.45
N TYR A 413 13.47 -16.44 0.19
CA TYR A 413 14.20 -16.63 1.45
C TYR A 413 13.32 -17.22 2.57
N LEU A 414 12.07 -16.74 2.72
CA LEU A 414 11.08 -17.29 3.64
C LEU A 414 10.70 -18.73 3.29
N SER A 415 10.54 -19.05 2.00
CA SER A 415 10.26 -20.42 1.56
C SER A 415 11.40 -21.38 1.90
N TRP A 416 12.66 -20.93 1.82
CA TRP A 416 13.82 -21.71 2.24
C TRP A 416 13.93 -21.87 3.77
N ILE A 417 13.59 -20.84 4.55
CA ILE A 417 13.48 -20.95 6.02
C ILE A 417 12.40 -21.97 6.40
N LEU A 418 11.20 -21.88 5.85
CA LEU A 418 10.10 -22.77 6.23
C LEU A 418 10.31 -24.22 5.75
N SER A 419 11.02 -24.42 4.64
CA SER A 419 11.36 -25.74 4.10
C SER A 419 12.77 -26.26 4.46
N PHE A 420 13.44 -25.66 5.46
CA PHE A 420 14.86 -25.94 5.77
C PHE A 420 15.19 -27.41 6.04
N MET A 421 14.24 -28.18 6.59
CA MET A 421 14.38 -29.61 6.87
C MET A 421 14.52 -30.46 5.59
N PHE A 422 14.08 -29.94 4.44
CA PHE A 422 14.10 -30.62 3.15
C PHE A 422 15.32 -30.20 2.33
N LEU A 423 16.44 -30.90 2.53
CA LEU A 423 17.67 -30.70 1.76
C LEU A 423 17.47 -31.01 0.26
N ASP A 424 18.08 -30.21 -0.62
CA ASP A 424 18.02 -30.37 -2.08
C ASP A 424 18.33 -31.79 -2.57
N LYS A 425 19.35 -32.43 -1.98
CA LYS A 425 19.76 -33.80 -2.33
C LYS A 425 18.70 -34.85 -1.97
N LEU A 426 17.83 -34.57 -1.01
CA LEU A 426 16.70 -35.44 -0.64
C LEU A 426 15.51 -35.20 -1.58
N LEU A 427 15.18 -33.95 -1.89
CA LEU A 427 14.10 -33.61 -2.83
C LEU A 427 14.38 -34.15 -4.24
N ALA A 428 15.62 -34.07 -4.72
CA ALA A 428 16.02 -34.63 -6.01
C ALA A 428 16.02 -36.18 -6.01
N LYS A 429 16.46 -36.83 -4.92
CA LYS A 429 16.64 -38.30 -4.88
C LYS A 429 15.39 -39.08 -4.49
N PHE A 430 14.56 -38.54 -3.58
CA PHE A 430 13.36 -39.20 -3.06
C PHE A 430 12.05 -38.55 -3.54
N GLY A 431 12.07 -37.26 -3.87
CA GLY A 431 10.92 -36.54 -4.43
C GLY A 431 10.85 -36.54 -5.95
N GLY A 432 11.83 -37.09 -6.66
CA GLY A 432 11.91 -37.09 -8.13
C GLY A 432 12.19 -35.72 -8.78
N MET A 433 12.35 -34.67 -7.98
CA MET A 433 12.45 -33.29 -8.47
C MET A 433 13.88 -32.92 -8.88
N GLY A 434 14.31 -33.36 -10.07
CA GLY A 434 15.64 -33.03 -10.61
C GLY A 434 15.84 -31.54 -10.87
N ASN A 435 14.90 -30.91 -11.57
CA ASN A 435 14.94 -29.50 -11.98
C ASN A 435 14.94 -28.55 -10.74
N PRO A 436 15.86 -27.56 -10.66
CA PRO A 436 15.89 -26.57 -9.57
C PRO A 436 14.61 -25.73 -9.45
N GLU A 437 13.98 -25.32 -10.56
CA GLU A 437 12.73 -24.54 -10.55
C GLU A 437 11.58 -25.33 -9.92
N LEU A 438 11.48 -26.62 -10.25
CA LEU A 438 10.46 -27.52 -9.69
C LEU A 438 10.65 -27.68 -8.17
N ARG A 439 11.91 -27.75 -7.71
CA ARG A 439 12.23 -27.76 -6.27
C ARG A 439 11.87 -26.44 -5.59
N GLN A 440 12.14 -25.29 -6.24
CA GLN A 440 11.78 -23.98 -5.71
C GLN A 440 10.25 -23.79 -5.61
N ALA A 441 9.50 -24.14 -6.66
CA ALA A 441 8.04 -24.12 -6.63
C ALA A 441 7.46 -25.06 -5.56
N TRP A 442 8.06 -26.23 -5.33
CA TRP A 442 7.69 -27.11 -4.23
C TRP A 442 7.95 -26.49 -2.85
N ARG A 443 9.11 -25.82 -2.65
CA ARG A 443 9.42 -25.09 -1.40
C ARG A 443 8.38 -24.00 -1.11
N GLU A 444 7.97 -23.25 -2.12
CA GLU A 444 6.95 -22.21 -2.00
C GLU A 444 5.56 -22.79 -1.70
N LYS A 445 5.15 -23.87 -2.37
CA LYS A 445 3.90 -24.58 -2.06
C LYS A 445 3.91 -25.11 -0.62
N PHE A 446 5.02 -25.72 -0.18
CA PHE A 446 5.18 -26.15 1.20
C PHE A 446 5.09 -24.97 2.19
N ALA A 447 5.76 -23.86 1.89
CA ALA A 447 5.72 -22.65 2.71
C ALA A 447 4.31 -22.05 2.83
N LEU A 448 3.55 -21.98 1.73
CA LEU A 448 2.15 -21.56 1.74
C LEU A 448 1.30 -22.48 2.61
N CYS A 449 1.39 -23.81 2.44
CA CYS A 449 0.65 -24.76 3.26
C CYS A 449 1.05 -24.70 4.74
N ALA A 450 2.34 -24.49 5.05
CA ALA A 450 2.82 -24.30 6.41
C ALA A 450 2.27 -23.01 7.03
N LEU A 451 2.28 -21.89 6.30
CA LEU A 451 1.71 -20.61 6.75
C LEU A 451 0.19 -20.71 6.98
N VAL A 452 -0.54 -21.41 6.11
CA VAL A 452 -1.97 -21.74 6.31
C VAL A 452 -2.17 -22.48 7.64
N VAL A 453 -1.41 -23.56 7.88
CA VAL A 453 -1.52 -24.35 9.11
C VAL A 453 -1.13 -23.54 10.35
N PHE A 454 -0.04 -22.78 10.31
CA PHE A 454 0.39 -21.94 11.44
C PHE A 454 -0.62 -20.81 11.73
N ALA A 455 -1.16 -20.14 10.71
CA ALA A 455 -2.21 -19.12 10.88
C ALA A 455 -3.49 -19.73 11.48
N SER A 456 -3.87 -20.93 11.06
CA SER A 456 -5.04 -21.64 11.61
C SER A 456 -4.83 -22.13 13.04
N ILE A 457 -3.65 -22.63 13.39
CA ILE A 457 -3.28 -22.96 14.78
C ILE A 457 -3.29 -21.68 15.65
N PHE A 458 -2.78 -20.56 15.12
CA PHE A 458 -2.82 -19.27 15.80
C PHE A 458 -4.26 -18.75 15.98
N ALA A 459 -5.15 -18.92 15.00
CA ALA A 459 -6.57 -18.61 15.14
C ALA A 459 -7.27 -19.48 16.21
N ALA A 460 -6.95 -20.78 16.28
CA ALA A 460 -7.45 -21.67 17.34
C ALA A 460 -6.93 -21.24 18.74
N LEU A 461 -5.67 -20.83 18.81
CA LEU A 461 -5.05 -20.30 20.04
C LEU A 461 -5.76 -19.01 20.50
N LEU A 462 -5.98 -18.06 19.59
CA LEU A 462 -6.67 -16.78 19.84
C LEU A 462 -8.13 -16.96 20.28
N THR A 463 -8.85 -17.95 19.74
CA THR A 463 -10.29 -18.13 19.98
C THR A 463 -10.63 -18.95 21.23
N PHE A 464 -9.88 -20.02 21.51
CA PHE A 464 -10.12 -20.88 22.69
C PHE A 464 -8.84 -21.39 23.38
N GLY A 465 -7.72 -21.52 22.67
CA GLY A 465 -6.49 -22.06 23.24
C GLY A 465 -5.91 -21.25 24.41
N PHE A 466 -6.00 -19.92 24.39
CA PHE A 466 -5.55 -19.08 25.51
C PHE A 466 -6.29 -19.37 26.82
N ILE A 467 -7.59 -19.68 26.77
CA ILE A 467 -8.36 -20.05 27.98
C ILE A 467 -7.87 -21.42 28.50
N ALA A 468 -7.69 -22.39 27.60
CA ALA A 468 -7.21 -23.73 27.95
C ALA A 468 -5.77 -23.72 28.55
N ILE A 469 -4.93 -22.78 28.14
CA ILE A 469 -3.54 -22.64 28.62
C ILE A 469 -3.43 -21.72 29.84
N GLY A 470 -4.27 -20.68 29.96
CA GLY A 470 -4.26 -19.75 31.09
C GLY A 470 -5.02 -20.23 32.34
N CYS A 471 -6.08 -21.02 32.15
CA CYS A 471 -6.96 -21.50 33.22
C CYS A 471 -6.62 -22.93 33.68
N THR A 472 -5.33 -23.23 33.89
CA THR A 472 -4.87 -24.57 34.33
C THR A 472 -5.20 -24.90 35.79
N GLU A 473 -5.32 -23.90 36.65
CA GLU A 473 -5.86 -24.10 38.00
C GLU A 473 -7.39 -24.04 37.97
N SER A 474 -8.05 -25.05 38.55
CA SER A 474 -9.48 -24.94 38.87
C SER A 474 -9.69 -23.86 39.95
N PRO A 475 -10.77 -23.05 39.88
CA PRO A 475 -11.10 -22.12 40.94
C PRO A 475 -11.31 -22.87 42.28
N PRO A 476 -10.97 -22.24 43.42
CA PRO A 476 -11.17 -22.84 44.72
C PRO A 476 -12.66 -22.96 45.04
N ILE A 477 -13.03 -23.96 45.84
CA ILE A 477 -14.42 -24.22 46.25
C ILE A 477 -14.70 -23.42 47.52
N PRO A 478 -15.71 -22.53 47.56
CA PRO A 478 -16.06 -21.75 48.75
C PRO A 478 -16.18 -22.60 50.01
N ASN A 479 -15.55 -22.17 51.11
CA ASN A 479 -15.44 -22.87 52.39
C ASN A 479 -16.79 -23.41 52.88
N GLN A 480 -17.83 -22.59 52.79
CA GLN A 480 -19.21 -22.95 53.14
C GLN A 480 -19.75 -24.09 52.26
N LEU A 481 -19.50 -24.03 50.94
CA LEU A 481 -19.91 -25.08 50.00
C LEU A 481 -19.09 -26.36 50.15
N VAL A 482 -17.82 -26.29 50.59
CA VAL A 482 -17.06 -27.49 50.96
C VAL A 482 -17.88 -28.31 51.95
N SER A 483 -18.41 -27.70 53.02
CA SER A 483 -19.26 -28.39 54.02
C SER A 483 -20.61 -28.93 53.50
N GLN A 484 -21.01 -28.62 52.26
CA GLN A 484 -22.23 -29.14 51.64
C GLN A 484 -21.98 -30.37 50.73
N PHE A 485 -20.75 -30.63 50.28
CA PHE A 485 -20.42 -31.82 49.47
C PHE A 485 -20.55 -33.16 50.24
N TRP A 486 -20.82 -33.13 51.54
CA TRP A 486 -20.85 -34.30 52.44
C TRP A 486 -22.25 -34.79 52.80
N SER A 487 -23.28 -33.94 52.63
CA SER A 487 -24.60 -34.16 53.24
C SER A 487 -25.55 -35.04 52.42
N ASN A 488 -25.11 -35.57 51.28
CA ASN A 488 -25.95 -36.35 50.36
C ASN A 488 -25.40 -37.79 50.16
N PRO A 489 -25.54 -38.69 51.15
CA PRO A 489 -24.94 -40.02 51.17
C PRO A 489 -25.68 -41.03 50.28
N THR A 490 -25.76 -40.76 48.97
CA THR A 490 -26.40 -41.66 47.99
C THR A 490 -25.45 -42.80 47.58
N ASN A 491 -25.32 -43.78 48.47
CA ASN A 491 -24.80 -45.15 48.26
C ASN A 491 -23.42 -45.34 47.61
N SER A 492 -22.59 -44.29 47.48
CA SER A 492 -21.24 -44.39 46.91
C SER A 492 -20.17 -43.87 47.88
N THR A 493 -19.30 -44.77 48.36
CA THR A 493 -18.13 -44.44 49.21
C THR A 493 -16.97 -43.82 48.41
N GLU A 494 -17.26 -43.15 47.29
CA GLU A 494 -16.31 -42.64 46.29
C GLU A 494 -16.17 -41.11 46.32
N ASN A 495 -17.13 -40.43 46.96
CA ASN A 495 -17.17 -38.96 47.12
C ASN A 495 -16.67 -38.48 48.48
N LEU A 496 -16.12 -39.40 49.30
CA LEU A 496 -15.48 -39.07 50.57
C LEU A 496 -14.15 -38.34 50.31
N VAL A 497 -14.17 -37.01 50.46
CA VAL A 497 -12.99 -36.14 50.36
C VAL A 497 -12.38 -35.84 51.74
N MET A 498 -11.28 -35.10 51.83
CA MET A 498 -10.72 -34.44 53.02
C MET A 498 -9.84 -33.26 52.56
N THR A 499 -9.52 -32.32 53.45
CA THR A 499 -8.57 -31.22 53.15
C THR A 499 -7.24 -31.40 53.88
N ILE A 500 -6.14 -31.20 53.16
CA ILE A 500 -4.77 -31.13 53.73
C ILE A 500 -4.10 -29.92 53.10
N ARG A 501 -3.67 -28.99 53.96
CA ARG A 501 -3.14 -27.66 53.63
C ARG A 501 -4.07 -26.91 52.67
N GLY A 502 -5.37 -26.96 52.97
CA GLY A 502 -6.41 -26.40 52.11
C GLY A 502 -6.59 -27.05 50.73
N LYS A 503 -5.77 -28.02 50.31
CA LYS A 503 -5.98 -28.78 49.06
C LYS A 503 -6.96 -29.93 49.32
N ILE A 504 -7.85 -30.19 48.38
CA ILE A 504 -8.90 -31.22 48.48
C ILE A 504 -8.40 -32.55 47.89
N TYR A 505 -8.64 -33.65 48.61
CA TYR A 505 -8.23 -35.02 48.24
C TYR A 505 -9.40 -35.99 48.35
N LYS A 506 -9.52 -36.97 47.44
CA LYS A 506 -10.48 -38.10 47.56
C LYS A 506 -9.91 -39.18 48.48
N THR A 507 -10.12 -39.03 49.79
CA THR A 507 -9.54 -39.93 50.80
C THR A 507 -10.33 -41.22 51.04
N GLY A 508 -11.56 -41.36 50.54
CA GLY A 508 -12.29 -42.64 50.57
C GLY A 508 -11.45 -43.81 50.05
N ASP A 509 -10.73 -43.62 48.94
CA ASP A 509 -9.86 -44.64 48.37
C ASP A 509 -8.46 -44.72 49.02
N TYR A 510 -8.08 -43.74 49.84
CA TYR A 510 -6.85 -43.82 50.67
C TYR A 510 -7.05 -44.82 51.81
N PHE A 511 -8.19 -44.71 52.51
CA PHE A 511 -8.52 -45.58 53.64
C PHE A 511 -8.89 -47.00 53.18
N LYS A 512 -9.75 -47.15 52.15
CA LYS A 512 -10.10 -48.47 51.56
C LYS A 512 -8.90 -49.34 51.15
N LYS A 513 -7.74 -48.74 50.83
CA LYS A 513 -6.55 -49.46 50.36
C LYS A 513 -5.67 -50.01 51.48
N GLY A 514 -6.05 -49.87 52.76
CA GLY A 514 -5.28 -50.41 53.89
C GLY A 514 -3.89 -49.80 54.06
N LEU A 515 -3.66 -48.61 53.48
CA LEU A 515 -2.37 -47.90 53.52
C LEU A 515 -2.15 -47.12 54.82
N HIS A 516 -3.18 -47.06 55.66
CA HIS A 516 -3.06 -46.84 57.09
C HIS A 516 -2.86 -48.22 57.76
N ARG A 517 -1.71 -48.47 58.37
CA ARG A 517 -1.50 -49.66 59.20
C ARG A 517 -1.74 -49.30 60.68
N PRO A 518 -2.78 -49.83 61.34
CA PRO A 518 -2.78 -49.87 62.80
C PRO A 518 -1.67 -50.82 63.28
N ILE A 519 -1.09 -50.55 64.45
CA ILE A 519 -0.09 -51.44 65.09
C ILE A 519 -0.73 -52.65 65.79
N LEU A 520 -2.07 -52.69 65.89
CA LEU A 520 -2.84 -53.75 66.53
C LEU A 520 -3.93 -54.31 65.58
N PRO A 521 -4.34 -55.58 65.75
CA PRO A 521 -5.33 -56.24 64.90
C PRO A 521 -6.77 -55.82 65.26
N GLU A 522 -7.14 -54.58 64.99
CA GLU A 522 -8.55 -54.17 64.87
C GLU A 522 -8.99 -54.28 63.39
N THR A 523 -10.22 -54.74 63.16
CA THR A 523 -10.83 -54.87 61.82
C THR A 523 -11.38 -53.54 61.31
N ASP A 524 -11.35 -53.30 59.99
CA ASP A 524 -11.69 -52.02 59.34
C ASP A 524 -13.00 -51.35 59.83
N ASP A 525 -14.00 -52.14 60.23
CA ASP A 525 -15.26 -51.64 60.80
C ASP A 525 -15.06 -50.73 62.04
N SER A 526 -14.05 -50.95 62.89
CA SER A 526 -13.83 -50.12 64.09
C SER A 526 -13.27 -48.72 63.74
N LEU A 527 -12.52 -48.61 62.65
CA LEU A 527 -11.93 -47.36 62.17
C LEU A 527 -12.99 -46.40 61.60
N SER A 528 -14.16 -46.91 61.21
CA SER A 528 -15.28 -46.08 60.73
C SER A 528 -15.69 -44.99 61.74
N GLY A 529 -15.74 -45.31 63.04
CA GLY A 529 -16.06 -44.36 64.11
C GLY A 529 -15.02 -43.26 64.32
N ILE A 530 -13.77 -43.48 63.86
CA ILE A 530 -12.65 -42.54 64.00
C ILE A 530 -12.49 -41.70 62.72
N ILE A 531 -12.69 -42.30 61.55
CA ILE A 531 -12.52 -41.64 60.24
C ILE A 531 -13.77 -40.82 59.87
N ASN A 532 -14.98 -41.30 60.15
CA ASN A 532 -16.21 -40.59 59.78
C ASN A 532 -16.29 -39.16 60.35
N PRO A 533 -15.87 -38.86 61.60
CA PRO A 533 -15.84 -37.50 62.14
C PRO A 533 -14.71 -36.59 61.60
N LEU A 534 -13.79 -37.11 60.78
CA LEU A 534 -12.70 -36.36 60.14
C LEU A 534 -13.04 -35.93 58.70
N PHE A 535 -14.03 -36.57 58.08
CA PHE A 535 -14.70 -36.01 56.91
C PHE A 535 -15.28 -34.62 57.26
N GLY A 536 -15.21 -33.67 56.32
CA GLY A 536 -15.54 -32.27 56.53
C GLY A 536 -14.39 -31.36 57.00
N LYS A 537 -13.25 -31.91 57.43
CA LYS A 537 -12.23 -31.16 58.19
C LYS A 537 -10.85 -31.14 57.53
N ASP A 538 -10.07 -30.12 57.89
CA ASP A 538 -8.64 -30.11 57.61
C ASP A 538 -7.90 -31.04 58.56
N ILE A 539 -7.11 -31.94 57.98
CA ILE A 539 -6.38 -33.02 58.66
C ILE A 539 -4.86 -32.86 58.51
N SER A 540 -4.36 -31.65 58.20
CA SER A 540 -2.93 -31.33 58.05
C SER A 540 -2.07 -31.74 59.23
N GLN A 541 -2.63 -31.76 60.44
CA GLN A 541 -1.97 -32.18 61.67
C GLN A 541 -1.41 -33.62 61.61
N PHE A 542 -1.97 -34.50 60.77
CA PHE A 542 -1.47 -35.87 60.57
C PHE A 542 -0.39 -35.98 59.46
N PHE A 543 -0.08 -34.87 58.78
CA PHE A 543 0.86 -34.78 57.65
C PHE A 543 1.86 -33.61 57.85
N PRO A 544 2.69 -33.62 58.91
CA PRO A 544 3.63 -32.53 59.20
C PRO A 544 4.74 -32.41 58.14
N LEU A 545 5.33 -31.22 58.06
CA LEU A 545 6.46 -30.96 57.17
C LEU A 545 7.79 -31.47 57.77
N ASN A 546 8.76 -31.73 56.90
CA ASN A 546 10.15 -31.94 57.31
C ASN A 546 10.85 -30.58 57.35
N TYR A 547 11.00 -30.01 58.55
CA TYR A 547 11.52 -28.65 58.75
C TYR A 547 12.98 -28.49 58.33
N ASP A 548 13.82 -29.51 58.59
CA ASP A 548 15.23 -29.54 58.19
C ASP A 548 15.39 -29.50 56.66
N ALA A 549 14.52 -30.21 55.93
CA ALA A 549 14.52 -30.25 54.46
C ALA A 549 14.03 -28.96 53.79
N ILE A 550 13.34 -28.08 54.53
CA ILE A 550 12.75 -26.83 54.04
C ILE A 550 13.59 -25.60 54.45
N GLY A 551 14.48 -25.74 55.44
CA GLY A 551 15.26 -24.62 55.99
C GLY A 551 14.38 -23.61 56.72
N CYS A 552 13.34 -24.09 57.38
CA CYS A 552 12.38 -23.30 58.15
C CYS A 552 12.84 -23.15 59.61
N ARG A 553 12.94 -21.92 60.12
CA ARG A 553 13.28 -21.67 61.55
C ARG A 553 12.04 -21.80 62.44
N PHE A 554 11.56 -23.03 62.62
CA PHE A 554 10.52 -23.39 63.59
C PHE A 554 11.19 -24.07 64.80
N ARG A 555 11.03 -23.51 66.00
CA ARG A 555 11.61 -24.07 67.23
C ARG A 555 10.50 -24.58 68.17
N PRO A 556 10.37 -25.90 68.39
CA PRO A 556 9.54 -26.42 69.48
C PRO A 556 10.24 -26.20 70.83
N ALA A 557 9.46 -25.96 71.88
CA ALA A 557 9.95 -25.70 73.24
C ALA A 557 10.48 -26.97 73.94
N ASN A 558 10.14 -28.16 73.44
CA ASN A 558 10.65 -29.45 73.90
C ASN A 558 11.17 -30.28 72.71
N ILE A 559 12.38 -30.81 72.84
CA ILE A 559 13.12 -31.46 71.74
C ILE A 559 12.64 -32.90 71.43
N ASN A 560 11.83 -33.49 72.32
CA ASN A 560 11.39 -34.89 72.21
C ASN A 560 10.13 -35.11 71.34
N SER A 561 9.58 -34.08 70.68
CA SER A 561 8.45 -34.24 69.76
C SER A 561 8.88 -34.21 68.28
N SER A 562 8.97 -35.39 67.67
CA SER A 562 8.52 -35.52 66.29
C SER A 562 7.07 -35.01 66.21
N LEU A 563 6.68 -34.30 65.14
CA LEU A 563 5.40 -33.56 65.14
C LEU A 563 4.10 -34.41 64.95
N CYS A 564 4.13 -35.66 65.42
CA CYS A 564 3.01 -36.29 66.12
C CYS A 564 3.55 -36.87 67.45
N PRO A 565 2.91 -36.66 68.62
CA PRO A 565 1.61 -36.00 68.86
C PRO A 565 1.67 -34.75 69.75
N LEU A 566 0.73 -33.82 69.53
CA LEU A 566 0.19 -32.95 70.58
C LEU A 566 -1.32 -33.21 70.72
N LEU A 567 -1.67 -34.31 71.40
CA LEU A 567 -2.98 -34.64 71.96
C LEU A 567 -2.76 -35.71 73.06
N PRO A 568 -3.60 -35.80 74.11
CA PRO A 568 -3.23 -36.46 75.35
C PRO A 568 -3.34 -38.00 75.32
N ASN A 569 -2.26 -38.68 75.72
CA ASN A 569 -2.14 -40.05 76.23
C ASN A 569 -2.69 -41.26 75.44
N ASP A 570 -3.46 -41.10 74.36
CA ASP A 570 -4.00 -42.25 73.61
C ASP A 570 -3.13 -42.62 72.39
N SER A 571 -2.56 -43.82 72.40
CA SER A 571 -1.47 -44.24 71.51
C SER A 571 -1.92 -44.70 70.11
N LYS A 572 -3.09 -44.23 69.63
CA LYS A 572 -3.77 -44.76 68.44
C LYS A 572 -3.48 -44.02 67.12
N TYR A 573 -2.69 -42.94 67.11
CA TYR A 573 -2.50 -42.08 65.93
C TYR A 573 -1.06 -42.07 65.41
N HIS A 574 -0.90 -42.15 64.08
CA HIS A 574 0.40 -42.12 63.39
C HIS A 574 0.49 -40.99 62.38
N CYS A 575 1.68 -40.39 62.27
CA CYS A 575 1.99 -39.36 61.28
C CYS A 575 2.32 -39.97 59.91
N HIS A 576 1.71 -39.46 58.84
CA HIS A 576 1.87 -39.96 57.48
C HIS A 576 3.12 -39.42 56.74
N THR A 577 4.26 -39.39 57.40
CA THR A 577 5.53 -38.83 56.88
C THR A 577 6.28 -39.72 55.87
N SER A 578 5.76 -40.89 55.52
CA SER A 578 6.44 -41.81 54.61
C SER A 578 6.38 -41.36 53.15
N LYS A 579 7.47 -41.58 52.39
CA LYS A 579 7.53 -41.29 50.94
C LYS A 579 6.49 -42.06 50.12
N ILE A 580 5.95 -43.16 50.64
CA ILE A 580 4.88 -43.94 49.99
C ILE A 580 3.53 -43.26 50.26
N SER A 581 3.25 -42.95 51.53
CA SER A 581 2.02 -42.25 51.95
C SER A 581 1.83 -40.93 51.21
N MET A 582 2.91 -40.12 51.10
CA MET A 582 2.86 -38.85 50.38
C MET A 582 2.57 -39.02 48.87
N ARG A 583 3.24 -39.96 48.19
CA ARG A 583 2.99 -40.24 46.76
C ARG A 583 1.57 -40.75 46.50
N THR A 584 1.04 -41.60 47.39
CA THR A 584 -0.36 -42.03 47.25
C THR A 584 -1.32 -40.89 47.52
N LEU A 585 -1.05 -40.02 48.50
CA LEU A 585 -1.86 -38.84 48.76
C LEU A 585 -1.88 -37.88 47.53
N GLU A 586 -0.72 -37.60 46.94
CA GLU A 586 -0.60 -36.81 45.70
C GLU A 586 -1.50 -37.37 44.58
N SER A 587 -1.50 -38.70 44.40
CA SER A 587 -2.33 -39.40 43.40
C SER A 587 -3.84 -39.33 43.64
N LEU A 588 -4.28 -38.88 44.81
CA LEU A 588 -5.68 -38.73 45.19
C LEU A 588 -6.13 -37.25 45.28
N SER A 589 -5.26 -36.30 44.92
CA SER A 589 -5.58 -34.87 44.99
C SER A 589 -6.51 -34.42 43.86
N VAL A 590 -7.55 -33.66 44.18
CA VAL A 590 -8.61 -33.22 43.24
C VAL A 590 -8.21 -31.96 42.45
N ASN A 591 -6.93 -31.55 42.58
CA ASN A 591 -6.36 -30.31 42.06
C ASN A 591 -7.22 -29.05 42.29
N ARG A 592 -7.87 -28.98 43.46
CA ARG A 592 -8.67 -27.84 43.94
C ARG A 592 -8.30 -27.51 45.38
N TYR A 593 -8.51 -26.24 45.73
CA TYR A 593 -8.32 -25.71 47.08
C TYR A 593 -9.65 -25.30 47.70
N VAL A 594 -9.70 -25.19 49.03
CA VAL A 594 -10.74 -24.43 49.75
C VAL A 594 -10.57 -22.95 49.44
N GLY A 595 -11.67 -22.27 49.16
CA GLY A 595 -11.76 -20.83 48.96
C GLY A 595 -12.25 -20.13 50.23
N PHE A 596 -11.63 -19.01 50.59
CA PHE A 596 -12.12 -18.10 51.63
C PHE A 596 -12.45 -16.73 51.02
N SER A 597 -13.58 -16.16 51.37
CA SER A 597 -13.94 -14.79 50.99
C SER A 597 -13.19 -13.76 51.86
N TRP A 598 -13.11 -12.52 51.38
CA TRP A 598 -12.57 -11.42 52.18
C TRP A 598 -13.41 -11.12 53.44
N ASP A 599 -14.71 -11.41 53.41
CA ASP A 599 -15.58 -11.29 54.58
C ASP A 599 -15.21 -12.33 55.66
N GLU A 600 -14.84 -13.56 55.27
CA GLU A 600 -14.35 -14.58 56.21
C GLU A 600 -12.94 -14.26 56.75
N ILE A 601 -12.09 -13.61 55.96
CA ILE A 601 -10.73 -13.18 56.36
C ILE A 601 -10.78 -11.99 57.32
N ASN A 602 -11.71 -11.06 57.12
CA ASN A 602 -11.87 -9.85 57.94
C ASN A 602 -12.86 -10.04 59.11
N SER A 603 -13.47 -11.23 59.23
CA SER A 603 -14.45 -11.56 60.27
C SER A 603 -13.80 -11.69 61.66
N THR A 604 -13.85 -10.62 62.44
CA THR A 604 -13.59 -10.66 63.90
C THR A 604 -14.59 -11.54 64.66
N THR A 605 -15.78 -11.78 64.11
CA THR A 605 -16.80 -12.69 64.66
C THR A 605 -16.45 -14.17 64.56
N SER A 606 -15.52 -14.56 63.68
CA SER A 606 -15.04 -15.94 63.55
C SER A 606 -14.10 -16.39 64.69
N GLY A 607 -13.51 -15.43 65.41
CA GLY A 607 -12.43 -15.67 66.37
C GLY A 607 -11.09 -16.08 65.74
N LYS A 608 -10.99 -16.18 64.41
CA LYS A 608 -9.77 -16.59 63.71
C LYS A 608 -8.84 -15.42 63.41
N LYS A 609 -7.53 -15.67 63.53
CA LYS A 609 -6.46 -14.76 63.10
C LYS A 609 -5.94 -15.24 61.74
N LEU A 610 -6.62 -14.83 60.66
CA LEU A 610 -6.28 -15.21 59.28
C LEU A 610 -5.33 -14.21 58.60
N LEU A 611 -4.46 -14.73 57.73
CA LEU A 611 -3.46 -13.98 56.98
C LEU A 611 -3.47 -14.39 55.50
N VAL A 612 -3.29 -13.43 54.59
CA VAL A 612 -3.13 -13.69 53.14
C VAL A 612 -1.67 -13.50 52.71
N ARG A 613 -1.18 -14.40 51.85
CA ARG A 613 0.08 -14.24 51.10
C ARG A 613 0.05 -15.04 49.79
N ASN A 614 0.37 -14.41 48.65
CA ASN A 614 0.40 -15.02 47.32
C ASN A 614 -0.89 -15.79 46.97
N ASN A 615 -2.06 -15.17 47.18
CA ASN A 615 -3.41 -15.75 47.06
C ASN A 615 -3.71 -16.96 47.98
N PHE A 616 -2.77 -17.39 48.82
CA PHE A 616 -2.98 -18.43 49.84
C PHE A 616 -3.40 -17.81 51.18
N VAL A 617 -4.21 -18.56 51.94
CA VAL A 617 -4.80 -18.15 53.22
C VAL A 617 -4.26 -19.03 54.34
N TYR A 618 -3.79 -18.41 55.41
CA TYR A 618 -3.08 -19.05 56.52
C TYR A 618 -3.78 -18.75 57.85
N ASP A 619 -3.92 -19.75 58.71
CA ASP A 619 -4.58 -19.68 60.01
C ASP A 619 -3.56 -19.64 61.15
N PHE A 620 -3.29 -18.43 61.66
CA PHE A 620 -2.36 -18.22 62.76
C PHE A 620 -3.05 -18.21 64.14
N THR A 621 -4.34 -18.56 64.23
CA THR A 621 -5.13 -18.50 65.47
C THR A 621 -4.45 -19.24 66.62
N SER A 622 -4.06 -20.49 66.41
CA SER A 622 -3.38 -21.30 67.45
C SER A 622 -1.95 -20.84 67.76
N TYR A 623 -1.29 -20.10 66.87
CA TYR A 623 0.05 -19.55 67.13
C TYR A 623 -0.01 -18.23 67.91
N LEU A 624 -0.99 -17.39 67.59
CA LEU A 624 -1.21 -16.08 68.19
C LEU A 624 -2.18 -16.14 69.39
N ASP A 625 -2.39 -17.34 69.94
CA ASP A 625 -2.99 -17.57 71.25
C ASP A 625 -1.95 -17.27 72.35
N PRO A 626 -2.25 -16.40 73.34
CA PRO A 626 -1.34 -16.09 74.44
C PRO A 626 -0.98 -17.30 75.33
N SER A 627 -1.82 -18.34 75.36
CA SER A 627 -1.58 -19.57 76.14
C SER A 627 -0.58 -20.52 75.47
N ASN A 628 -0.39 -20.43 74.15
CA ASN A 628 0.50 -21.34 73.43
C ASN A 628 1.98 -20.94 73.58
N THR A 629 2.69 -21.63 74.45
CA THR A 629 4.15 -21.43 74.62
C THR A 629 5.02 -22.48 73.92
N ASP A 630 4.41 -23.49 73.30
CA ASP A 630 5.05 -24.76 72.90
C ASP A 630 5.95 -24.64 71.66
N TYR A 631 5.84 -23.56 70.89
CA TYR A 631 6.71 -23.29 69.75
C TYR A 631 6.81 -21.79 69.43
N TRP A 632 7.88 -21.42 68.73
CA TRP A 632 8.05 -20.10 68.12
C TRP A 632 8.71 -20.16 66.74
N LEU A 633 8.41 -19.13 65.95
CA LEU A 633 9.01 -18.88 64.64
C LEU A 633 10.18 -17.91 64.79
N GLY A 634 11.27 -18.17 64.08
CA GLY A 634 12.44 -17.30 64.04
C GLY A 634 13.27 -17.30 65.33
N ASP A 635 14.04 -16.24 65.52
CA ASP A 635 14.96 -16.09 66.65
C ASP A 635 14.42 -15.18 67.77
N ASP A 636 13.46 -14.28 67.48
CA ASP A 636 12.73 -13.48 68.47
C ASP A 636 11.23 -13.80 68.44
N LYS A 637 10.77 -14.49 69.49
CA LYS A 637 9.38 -14.91 69.71
C LYS A 637 8.39 -13.74 69.81
N ASN A 638 8.82 -12.60 70.36
CA ASN A 638 7.96 -11.45 70.63
C ASN A 638 7.85 -10.57 69.38
N PHE A 639 8.97 -10.27 68.71
CA PHE A 639 8.98 -9.53 67.46
C PHE A 639 8.15 -10.24 66.38
N THR A 640 8.39 -11.55 66.15
CA THR A 640 7.66 -12.30 65.12
C THR A 640 6.17 -12.47 65.45
N ARG A 641 5.77 -12.48 66.73
CA ARG A 641 4.34 -12.42 67.11
C ARG A 641 3.72 -11.06 66.82
N SER A 642 4.34 -9.97 67.29
CA SER A 642 3.83 -8.60 67.06
C SER A 642 3.75 -8.25 65.57
N TRP A 643 4.71 -8.73 64.77
CA TRP A 643 4.72 -8.54 63.31
C TRP A 643 3.63 -9.36 62.60
N LEU A 644 3.38 -10.60 63.03
CA LEU A 644 2.24 -11.36 62.50
C LEU A 644 0.90 -10.74 62.89
N GLU A 645 0.78 -10.18 64.12
CA GLU A 645 -0.44 -9.52 64.58
C GLU A 645 -0.76 -8.20 63.86
N SER A 646 0.24 -7.44 63.39
CA SER A 646 0.00 -6.27 62.53
C SER A 646 -0.46 -6.62 61.11
N LEU A 647 -0.36 -7.89 60.69
CA LEU A 647 -0.70 -8.35 59.34
C LEU A 647 -2.04 -9.09 59.23
N ILE A 648 -2.65 -9.50 60.36
CA ILE A 648 -3.92 -10.25 60.37
C ILE A 648 -5.06 -9.44 59.71
N GLY A 649 -5.86 -10.10 58.87
CA GLY A 649 -6.94 -9.45 58.13
C GLY A 649 -6.48 -8.62 56.92
N SER A 650 -5.27 -8.86 56.40
CA SER A 650 -4.73 -8.14 55.23
C SER A 650 -3.95 -9.03 54.26
N ASP A 651 -3.71 -8.53 53.04
CA ASP A 651 -2.75 -9.13 52.10
C ASP A 651 -1.32 -8.69 52.43
N ALA A 652 -0.63 -9.51 53.20
CA ALA A 652 0.74 -9.27 53.61
C ALA A 652 1.78 -9.58 52.53
N THR A 653 1.38 -9.95 51.30
CA THR A 653 2.30 -10.36 50.23
C THR A 653 3.44 -9.36 50.02
N LEU A 654 3.12 -8.06 49.96
CA LEU A 654 4.10 -7.00 49.66
C LEU A 654 5.00 -6.66 50.86
N GLU A 655 4.45 -6.63 52.08
CA GLU A 655 5.21 -6.35 53.31
C GLU A 655 6.13 -7.52 53.70
N ILE A 656 5.70 -8.76 53.44
CA ILE A 656 6.53 -9.94 53.58
C ILE A 656 7.65 -9.95 52.52
N ALA A 657 7.36 -9.52 51.29
CA ALA A 657 8.34 -9.49 50.20
C ALA A 657 9.43 -8.40 50.37
N SER A 658 9.12 -7.27 51.00
CA SER A 658 10.13 -6.24 51.34
C SER A 658 11.02 -6.66 52.52
N THR A 659 10.51 -7.50 53.43
CA THR A 659 11.18 -7.86 54.68
C THR A 659 12.16 -9.04 54.51
N ASN A 660 13.25 -8.81 53.78
CA ASN A 660 14.27 -9.81 53.43
C ASN A 660 14.83 -10.62 54.62
N SER A 661 14.85 -10.05 55.83
CA SER A 661 15.34 -10.70 57.06
C SER A 661 14.45 -11.85 57.56
N GLN A 662 13.17 -11.90 57.15
CA GLN A 662 12.20 -12.90 57.64
C GLN A 662 11.96 -14.07 56.67
N ASN A 663 12.73 -14.18 55.58
CA ASN A 663 12.61 -15.29 54.63
C ASN A 663 12.69 -16.70 55.29
N ASP A 664 13.46 -16.87 56.37
CA ASP A 664 13.56 -18.15 57.12
C ASP A 664 12.36 -18.46 58.02
N VAL A 665 11.59 -17.43 58.40
CA VAL A 665 10.30 -17.54 59.11
C VAL A 665 9.18 -17.84 58.11
N VAL A 666 9.20 -17.17 56.96
CA VAL A 666 8.19 -17.27 55.91
C VAL A 666 8.15 -18.66 55.27
N LYS A 667 9.28 -19.37 55.19
CA LYS A 667 9.34 -20.80 54.81
C LYS A 667 8.52 -21.74 55.71
N CYS A 668 8.17 -21.30 56.92
CA CYS A 668 7.36 -22.10 57.86
C CYS A 668 5.84 -21.90 57.69
N PHE A 669 5.41 -20.95 56.86
CA PHE A 669 3.99 -20.58 56.74
C PHE A 669 3.13 -21.75 56.22
N ASP A 670 3.70 -22.64 55.41
CA ASP A 670 3.05 -23.84 54.88
C ASP A 670 2.52 -24.81 55.97
N ASN A 671 2.92 -24.65 57.24
CA ASN A 671 2.27 -25.32 58.38
C ASN A 671 0.82 -24.85 58.62
N PHE A 672 0.57 -23.56 58.43
CA PHE A 672 -0.66 -22.85 58.77
C PHE A 672 -1.60 -22.67 57.57
N LEU A 673 -1.20 -23.16 56.40
CA LEU A 673 -1.95 -23.03 55.15
C LEU A 673 -3.31 -23.73 55.22
N ILE A 674 -4.41 -23.00 55.07
CA ILE A 674 -5.79 -23.53 55.09
C ILE A 674 -6.56 -23.41 53.77
N GLY A 675 -6.09 -22.63 52.79
CA GLY A 675 -6.75 -22.51 51.49
C GLY A 675 -6.16 -21.45 50.56
N LYS A 676 -6.97 -21.02 49.58
CA LYS A 676 -6.75 -19.84 48.73
C LYS A 676 -7.89 -18.84 48.90
N ILE A 677 -7.71 -17.60 48.45
CA ILE A 677 -8.81 -16.62 48.36
C ILE A 677 -9.81 -17.06 47.27
N GLU A 678 -11.10 -16.83 47.49
CA GLU A 678 -12.13 -16.94 46.45
C GLU A 678 -11.91 -15.92 45.33
N GLY A 679 -11.48 -16.40 44.16
CA GLY A 679 -11.25 -15.56 42.99
C GLY A 679 -10.88 -16.36 41.74
N ILE A 680 -10.96 -15.70 40.60
CA ILE A 680 -10.45 -16.24 39.32
C ILE A 680 -8.92 -16.09 39.33
N PRO A 681 -8.13 -17.15 39.04
CA PRO A 681 -6.66 -17.04 38.97
C PRO A 681 -6.22 -15.95 37.99
N TYR A 682 -5.19 -15.16 38.33
CA TYR A 682 -4.73 -14.03 37.50
C TYR A 682 -4.39 -14.42 36.06
N SER A 683 -3.87 -15.63 35.82
CA SER A 683 -3.62 -16.17 34.48
C SER A 683 -4.91 -16.42 33.68
N CYS A 684 -5.96 -16.88 34.34
CA CYS A 684 -7.27 -17.10 33.74
C CYS A 684 -7.99 -15.77 33.48
N ALA A 685 -7.90 -14.81 34.42
CA ALA A 685 -8.45 -13.46 34.26
C ALA A 685 -7.77 -12.70 33.09
N THR A 686 -6.43 -12.72 33.01
CA THR A 686 -5.68 -12.06 31.93
C THR A 686 -5.94 -12.69 30.56
N THR A 687 -6.06 -14.02 30.47
CA THR A 687 -6.44 -14.68 29.21
C THR A 687 -7.90 -14.45 28.82
N THR A 688 -8.82 -14.31 29.79
CA THR A 688 -10.20 -13.85 29.52
C THR A 688 -10.21 -12.42 28.98
N VAL A 689 -9.47 -11.49 29.59
CA VAL A 689 -9.36 -10.10 29.08
C VAL A 689 -8.76 -10.06 27.67
N LEU A 690 -7.71 -10.86 27.40
CA LEU A 690 -7.12 -10.96 26.06
C LEU A 690 -8.16 -11.43 25.01
N VAL A 691 -8.90 -12.50 25.32
CA VAL A 691 -9.96 -13.01 24.43
C VAL A 691 -11.09 -12.00 24.27
N VAL A 692 -11.49 -11.28 25.32
CA VAL A 692 -12.47 -10.17 25.24
C VAL A 692 -11.97 -9.10 24.28
N VAL A 693 -10.73 -8.63 24.40
CA VAL A 693 -10.15 -7.60 23.52
C VAL A 693 -10.09 -8.06 22.07
N ILE A 694 -9.59 -9.28 21.79
CA ILE A 694 -9.56 -9.85 20.43
C ILE A 694 -10.98 -9.94 19.86
N THR A 695 -11.92 -10.45 20.65
CA THR A 695 -13.33 -10.54 20.29
C THR A 695 -13.86 -9.15 19.91
N THR A 696 -13.76 -8.17 20.80
CA THR A 696 -14.21 -6.78 20.58
C THR A 696 -13.59 -6.16 19.32
N VAL A 697 -12.30 -6.36 19.05
CA VAL A 697 -11.65 -5.86 17.81
C VAL A 697 -12.24 -6.53 16.56
N THR A 698 -12.45 -7.84 16.56
CA THR A 698 -13.06 -8.54 15.42
C THR A 698 -14.54 -8.15 15.22
N THR A 699 -15.33 -8.04 16.28
CA THR A 699 -16.73 -7.56 16.21
C THR A 699 -16.78 -6.11 15.72
N PHE A 700 -15.87 -5.24 16.20
CA PHE A 700 -15.78 -3.85 15.76
C PHE A 700 -15.43 -3.74 14.28
N TYR A 701 -14.48 -4.52 13.77
CA TYR A 701 -14.15 -4.57 12.34
C TYR A 701 -15.31 -5.08 11.49
N ALA A 702 -16.06 -6.09 11.96
CA ALA A 702 -17.28 -6.54 11.30
C ALA A 702 -18.34 -5.43 11.26
N ILE A 703 -18.61 -4.77 12.40
CA ILE A 703 -19.54 -3.62 12.49
C ILE A 703 -19.06 -2.47 11.60
N LEU A 704 -17.75 -2.23 11.47
CA LEU A 704 -17.18 -1.21 10.58
C LEU A 704 -17.48 -1.54 9.11
N LYS A 705 -17.24 -2.78 8.65
CA LYS A 705 -17.60 -3.23 7.28
C LYS A 705 -19.10 -3.15 6.97
N LEU A 706 -19.94 -3.38 7.98
CA LEU A 706 -21.40 -3.32 7.82
C LEU A 706 -21.90 -1.87 7.80
N SER A 707 -21.46 -1.04 8.75
CA SER A 707 -21.82 0.38 8.82
C SER A 707 -21.24 1.21 7.67
N SER A 708 -20.05 0.88 7.18
CA SER A 708 -19.45 1.51 5.98
C SER A 708 -20.36 1.37 4.77
N THR A 709 -20.97 0.20 4.55
CA THR A 709 -21.88 -0.01 3.41
C THR A 709 -23.14 0.83 3.54
N ILE A 710 -23.72 0.92 4.74
CA ILE A 710 -24.88 1.77 5.01
C ILE A 710 -24.55 3.26 4.78
N VAL A 711 -23.38 3.72 5.23
CA VAL A 711 -22.89 5.09 4.95
C VAL A 711 -22.64 5.30 3.45
N TYR A 712 -22.11 4.29 2.77
CA TYR A 712 -21.86 4.35 1.34
C TYR A 712 -23.17 4.53 0.55
N ASP A 713 -24.15 3.62 0.70
CA ASP A 713 -25.38 3.67 -0.08
C ASP A 713 -26.29 4.86 0.27
N LEU A 714 -26.35 5.25 1.55
CA LEU A 714 -27.21 6.37 1.97
C LEU A 714 -26.61 7.76 1.68
N TYR A 715 -25.28 7.89 1.59
CA TYR A 715 -24.61 9.18 1.43
C TYR A 715 -23.64 9.23 0.25
N ILE A 716 -22.65 8.34 0.16
CA ILE A 716 -21.58 8.43 -0.84
C ILE A 716 -22.10 8.14 -2.25
N ALA A 717 -22.85 7.04 -2.44
CA ALA A 717 -23.48 6.69 -3.72
C ALA A 717 -24.43 7.80 -4.22
N ARG A 718 -25.10 8.51 -3.30
CA ARG A 718 -25.95 9.66 -3.63
C ARG A 718 -25.14 10.92 -3.97
N LYS A 719 -23.98 11.11 -3.33
CA LYS A 719 -23.07 12.24 -3.56
C LYS A 719 -22.23 12.09 -4.84
N LEU A 720 -21.90 10.86 -5.24
CA LEU A 720 -21.38 10.49 -6.58
C LEU A 720 -22.45 10.61 -7.69
N GLY A 721 -23.67 10.97 -7.31
CA GLY A 721 -24.76 11.34 -8.21
C GLY A 721 -25.61 10.17 -8.71
N ILE A 722 -26.90 10.46 -8.88
CA ILE A 722 -27.71 9.80 -9.91
C ILE A 722 -27.67 10.74 -11.12
N PRO A 723 -26.94 10.39 -12.21
CA PRO A 723 -26.69 11.34 -13.29
C PRO A 723 -27.96 11.83 -14.00
N LYS A 724 -27.93 13.09 -14.45
CA LYS A 724 -28.72 13.53 -15.59
C LYS A 724 -28.05 13.02 -16.87
N PRO A 725 -28.80 12.73 -17.96
CA PRO A 725 -28.20 12.26 -19.21
C PRO A 725 -27.16 13.26 -19.75
N MET A 726 -25.97 12.76 -20.06
CA MET A 726 -24.84 13.58 -20.49
C MET A 726 -24.96 13.91 -22.00
N SER A 727 -25.11 15.20 -22.31
CA SER A 727 -25.14 15.72 -23.68
C SER A 727 -23.91 15.28 -24.50
N GLU A 728 -24.11 14.89 -25.76
CA GLU A 728 -23.06 14.31 -26.62
C GLU A 728 -21.79 15.19 -26.72
N GLU A 729 -21.94 16.51 -26.78
CA GLU A 729 -20.82 17.49 -26.81
C GLU A 729 -19.88 17.45 -25.58
N LYS A 730 -20.22 16.67 -24.54
CA LYS A 730 -19.42 16.51 -23.31
C LYS A 730 -18.88 15.09 -23.12
N GLN A 731 -19.07 14.19 -24.09
CA GLN A 731 -18.60 12.82 -24.01
C GLN A 731 -17.15 12.74 -24.50
N ASN A 732 -16.28 12.08 -23.73
CA ASN A 732 -14.87 11.88 -24.11
C ASN A 732 -14.73 10.56 -24.86
N TYR A 733 -13.73 10.45 -25.73
CA TYR A 733 -13.50 9.21 -26.49
C TYR A 733 -13.11 8.03 -25.56
N MET A 734 -13.82 6.91 -25.71
CA MET A 734 -13.70 5.69 -24.92
C MET A 734 -13.40 4.47 -25.80
N ILE A 735 -12.43 3.65 -25.36
CA ILE A 735 -12.16 2.33 -25.93
C ILE A 735 -12.82 1.27 -25.04
N ILE A 736 -13.68 0.44 -25.61
CA ILE A 736 -14.32 -0.70 -24.94
C ILE A 736 -13.56 -1.96 -25.34
N THR A 737 -12.73 -2.46 -24.43
CA THR A 737 -11.89 -3.64 -24.64
C THR A 737 -12.67 -4.90 -24.25
N VAL A 738 -12.88 -5.80 -25.21
CA VAL A 738 -13.52 -7.10 -24.97
C VAL A 738 -12.55 -8.22 -25.35
N PRO A 739 -11.98 -8.95 -24.37
CA PRO A 739 -11.14 -10.11 -24.62
C PRO A 739 -12.02 -11.36 -24.84
N CYS A 740 -11.81 -12.06 -25.95
CA CYS A 740 -12.52 -13.28 -26.32
C CYS A 740 -11.54 -14.45 -26.43
N TYR A 741 -11.98 -15.65 -26.06
CA TYR A 741 -11.17 -16.88 -26.01
C TYR A 741 -11.89 -18.05 -26.64
N SER A 742 -13.07 -18.39 -26.11
CA SER A 742 -13.82 -19.61 -26.48
C SER A 742 -15.33 -19.45 -26.22
N GLU A 743 -15.81 -18.21 -26.14
CA GLU A 743 -17.21 -17.87 -25.90
C GLU A 743 -18.04 -18.20 -27.13
N GLY A 744 -19.24 -18.74 -26.87
CA GLY A 744 -20.22 -19.09 -27.89
C GLY A 744 -20.99 -17.89 -28.45
N ARG A 745 -21.71 -18.14 -29.55
CA ARG A 745 -22.40 -17.10 -30.33
C ARG A 745 -23.33 -16.21 -29.50
N ASP A 746 -24.13 -16.81 -28.63
CA ASP A 746 -25.14 -16.09 -27.85
C ASP A 746 -24.53 -15.24 -26.74
N SER A 747 -23.43 -15.69 -26.13
CA SER A 747 -22.68 -14.92 -25.10
C SER A 747 -22.04 -13.67 -25.71
N LEU A 748 -21.35 -13.86 -26.85
CA LEU A 748 -20.71 -12.77 -27.59
C LEU A 748 -21.75 -11.75 -28.07
N LYS A 749 -22.85 -12.23 -28.68
CA LYS A 749 -23.92 -11.37 -29.17
C LYS A 749 -24.62 -10.61 -28.04
N GLY A 750 -25.00 -11.28 -26.95
CA GLY A 750 -25.64 -10.62 -25.80
C GLY A 750 -24.78 -9.52 -25.18
N SER A 751 -23.46 -9.79 -25.06
CA SER A 751 -22.50 -8.79 -24.58
C SER A 751 -22.39 -7.61 -25.55
N PHE A 752 -22.13 -7.84 -26.84
CA PHE A 752 -21.99 -6.77 -27.85
C PHE A 752 -23.28 -5.97 -28.05
N ASP A 753 -24.46 -6.61 -28.02
CA ASP A 753 -25.75 -5.93 -28.10
C ASP A 753 -25.95 -4.98 -26.91
N SER A 754 -25.59 -5.38 -25.68
CA SER A 754 -25.70 -4.52 -24.49
C SER A 754 -24.75 -3.31 -24.54
N LEU A 755 -23.52 -3.51 -25.05
CA LEU A 755 -22.54 -2.44 -25.26
C LEU A 755 -22.95 -1.48 -26.40
N ALA A 756 -23.69 -1.99 -27.39
CA ALA A 756 -24.22 -1.20 -28.49
C ALA A 756 -25.43 -0.38 -28.05
N ALA A 757 -26.35 -0.98 -27.29
CA ALA A 757 -27.54 -0.33 -26.71
C ALA A 757 -27.18 0.80 -25.72
N ALA A 758 -26.06 0.69 -25.01
CA ALA A 758 -25.63 1.63 -23.97
C ALA A 758 -25.68 3.11 -24.37
N ASP A 759 -25.97 3.97 -23.38
CA ASP A 759 -26.31 5.40 -23.48
C ASP A 759 -25.12 6.34 -23.77
N TYR A 760 -24.08 5.79 -24.41
CA TYR A 760 -22.91 6.51 -24.90
C TYR A 760 -22.97 6.64 -26.42
N SER A 761 -22.56 7.81 -26.93
CA SER A 761 -22.61 8.18 -28.35
C SER A 761 -21.75 7.24 -29.21
N ASP A 762 -22.29 6.78 -30.34
CA ASP A 762 -21.61 5.84 -31.25
C ASP A 762 -20.35 6.44 -31.88
N GLN A 763 -20.21 7.76 -31.90
CA GLN A 763 -19.01 8.46 -32.36
C GLN A 763 -17.88 8.44 -31.32
N HIS A 764 -18.24 8.37 -30.03
CA HIS A 764 -17.30 8.47 -28.91
C HIS A 764 -16.93 7.11 -28.30
N LYS A 765 -17.55 6.00 -28.73
CA LYS A 765 -17.18 4.63 -28.32
C LYS A 765 -16.57 3.82 -29.47
N LEU A 766 -15.46 3.13 -29.17
CA LEU A 766 -14.78 2.19 -30.07
C LEU A 766 -14.81 0.78 -29.46
N PHE A 767 -15.35 -0.20 -30.18
CA PHE A 767 -15.20 -1.60 -29.80
C PHE A 767 -13.80 -2.10 -30.20
N PHE A 768 -13.04 -2.58 -29.22
CA PHE A 768 -11.70 -3.14 -29.38
C PHE A 768 -11.75 -4.62 -28.94
N ILE A 769 -12.10 -5.48 -29.88
CA ILE A 769 -12.34 -6.90 -29.63
C ILE A 769 -11.06 -7.68 -29.96
N VAL A 770 -10.61 -8.53 -29.04
CA VAL A 770 -9.37 -9.30 -29.21
C VAL A 770 -9.65 -10.78 -28.98
N ALA A 771 -9.59 -11.57 -30.04
CA ALA A 771 -9.65 -13.03 -29.97
C ALA A 771 -8.24 -13.59 -29.69
N ASP A 772 -8.06 -14.15 -28.49
CA ASP A 772 -6.80 -14.68 -27.97
C ASP A 772 -6.50 -16.09 -28.50
N GLY A 773 -6.21 -16.17 -29.80
CA GLY A 773 -5.90 -17.41 -30.50
C GLY A 773 -7.05 -17.93 -31.37
N ASN A 774 -6.75 -18.92 -32.22
CA ASN A 774 -7.76 -19.56 -33.06
C ASN A 774 -8.39 -20.77 -32.36
N ILE A 775 -9.35 -20.50 -31.46
CA ILE A 775 -9.94 -21.49 -30.54
C ILE A 775 -11.44 -21.67 -30.82
N THR A 776 -11.91 -22.92 -30.67
CA THR A 776 -13.33 -23.31 -30.71
C THR A 776 -13.82 -23.66 -29.30
N GLY A 777 -15.04 -23.25 -28.95
CA GLY A 777 -15.66 -23.52 -27.66
C GLY A 777 -16.09 -24.99 -27.48
N SER A 778 -16.23 -25.43 -26.22
CA SER A 778 -16.73 -26.77 -25.90
C SER A 778 -18.19 -26.92 -26.33
N GLY A 779 -18.45 -27.65 -27.43
CA GLY A 779 -19.79 -27.82 -28.00
C GLY A 779 -20.18 -26.75 -29.03
N GLU A 780 -19.28 -25.82 -29.37
CA GLU A 780 -19.46 -24.87 -30.49
C GLU A 780 -18.97 -25.50 -31.80
N THR A 781 -19.62 -25.19 -32.93
CA THR A 781 -19.23 -25.70 -34.26
C THR A 781 -18.33 -24.74 -35.04
N GLU A 782 -18.30 -23.46 -34.66
CA GLU A 782 -17.48 -22.40 -35.27
C GLU A 782 -16.39 -21.94 -34.29
N SER A 783 -15.25 -21.45 -34.79
CA SER A 783 -14.24 -20.84 -33.93
C SER A 783 -14.76 -19.50 -33.37
N THR A 784 -14.41 -19.15 -32.13
CA THR A 784 -14.75 -17.85 -31.54
C THR A 784 -14.31 -16.67 -32.43
N PRO A 785 -13.11 -16.66 -33.05
CA PRO A 785 -12.77 -15.64 -34.05
C PRO A 785 -13.69 -15.59 -35.28
N ASP A 786 -14.18 -16.73 -35.79
CA ASP A 786 -15.08 -16.77 -36.96
C ASP A 786 -16.50 -16.33 -36.60
N ILE A 787 -16.98 -16.71 -35.42
CA ILE A 787 -18.24 -16.19 -34.85
C ILE A 787 -18.20 -14.66 -34.81
N ILE A 788 -17.11 -14.06 -34.29
CA ILE A 788 -16.99 -12.60 -34.20
C ILE A 788 -16.86 -11.95 -35.60
N LYS A 789 -16.17 -12.57 -36.56
CA LYS A 789 -16.18 -12.10 -37.97
C LYS A 789 -17.60 -12.04 -38.53
N SER A 790 -18.44 -13.04 -38.25
CA SER A 790 -19.83 -13.09 -38.72
C SER A 790 -20.76 -12.04 -38.08
N LEU A 791 -20.32 -11.38 -37.00
CA LEU A 791 -21.06 -10.37 -36.26
C LEU A 791 -20.65 -8.92 -36.62
N ILE A 792 -19.59 -8.72 -37.40
CA ILE A 792 -19.06 -7.40 -37.75
C ILE A 792 -19.17 -7.20 -39.27
N VAL A 793 -19.74 -6.07 -39.70
CA VAL A 793 -19.75 -5.68 -41.12
C VAL A 793 -18.38 -5.06 -41.47
N PRO A 794 -17.55 -5.70 -42.31
CA PRO A 794 -16.20 -5.22 -42.58
C PRO A 794 -16.20 -3.94 -43.44
N LEU A 795 -15.21 -3.07 -43.21
CA LEU A 795 -14.94 -1.89 -44.03
C LEU A 795 -14.12 -2.23 -45.29
N ASP A 796 -13.35 -3.33 -45.23
CA ASP A 796 -12.52 -3.85 -46.32
C ASP A 796 -12.72 -5.38 -46.38
N ASN A 797 -13.06 -5.89 -47.57
CA ASN A 797 -13.30 -7.31 -47.81
C ASN A 797 -11.99 -8.11 -47.99
N ALA A 798 -10.84 -7.44 -48.09
CA ALA A 798 -9.55 -8.12 -48.18
C ALA A 798 -9.17 -8.76 -46.83
N VAL A 799 -8.79 -10.04 -46.86
CA VAL A 799 -8.26 -10.74 -45.67
C VAL A 799 -6.96 -10.03 -45.22
N PRO A 800 -6.91 -9.45 -44.00
CA PRO A 800 -5.74 -8.74 -43.52
C PRO A 800 -4.56 -9.69 -43.34
N LYS A 801 -3.37 -9.23 -43.74
CA LYS A 801 -2.13 -9.98 -43.50
C LYS A 801 -1.84 -10.04 -41.99
N PRO A 802 -1.41 -11.18 -41.45
CA PRO A 802 -0.87 -11.25 -40.09
C PRO A 802 0.30 -10.28 -39.93
N ALA A 803 0.24 -9.44 -38.89
CA ALA A 803 1.26 -8.48 -38.51
C ALA A 803 2.02 -8.95 -37.26
N SER A 804 3.34 -8.74 -37.21
CA SER A 804 4.18 -9.18 -36.08
C SER A 804 4.09 -8.23 -34.88
N TYR A 805 4.08 -8.80 -33.67
CA TYR A 805 4.20 -8.05 -32.42
C TYR A 805 5.02 -8.80 -31.36
N LEU A 806 5.43 -8.06 -30.32
CA LEU A 806 6.09 -8.60 -29.13
C LEU A 806 5.02 -9.04 -28.13
N ALA A 807 4.90 -10.35 -27.94
CA ALA A 807 3.93 -10.96 -27.05
C ALA A 807 4.57 -11.42 -25.73
N ILE A 808 3.74 -11.66 -24.72
CA ILE A 808 4.16 -12.37 -23.51
C ILE A 808 4.55 -13.81 -23.88
N GLY A 809 5.67 -14.30 -23.35
CA GLY A 809 6.07 -15.70 -23.43
C GLY A 809 7.53 -15.97 -23.12
N GLN A 810 7.94 -17.23 -23.24
CA GLN A 810 9.33 -17.67 -23.10
C GLN A 810 9.91 -18.09 -24.47
N GLY A 811 11.19 -17.81 -24.70
CA GLY A 811 11.90 -18.12 -25.94
C GLY A 811 11.15 -17.63 -27.19
N ALA A 812 11.08 -18.47 -28.22
CA ALA A 812 10.37 -18.19 -29.47
C ALA A 812 8.89 -17.80 -29.30
N LYS A 813 8.18 -18.24 -28.24
CA LYS A 813 6.75 -17.91 -28.01
C LYS A 813 6.51 -16.38 -27.85
N ARG A 814 7.55 -15.58 -27.59
CA ARG A 814 7.54 -14.09 -27.53
C ARG A 814 7.32 -13.40 -28.89
N HIS A 815 7.61 -14.06 -30.01
CA HIS A 815 7.14 -13.60 -31.32
C HIS A 815 5.75 -14.17 -31.55
N ASN A 816 4.77 -13.30 -31.78
CA ASN A 816 3.42 -13.68 -32.17
C ASN A 816 2.97 -12.82 -33.36
N MET A 817 1.90 -13.24 -34.03
CA MET A 817 1.30 -12.49 -35.12
C MET A 817 -0.22 -12.42 -34.95
N ALA A 818 -0.81 -11.27 -35.26
CA ALA A 818 -2.25 -11.08 -35.23
C ALA A 818 -2.78 -10.42 -36.52
N GLN A 819 -4.03 -10.71 -36.85
CA GLN A 819 -4.75 -10.15 -37.99
C GLN A 819 -5.71 -9.06 -37.52
N VAL A 820 -5.62 -7.86 -38.12
CA VAL A 820 -6.46 -6.71 -37.73
C VAL A 820 -7.58 -6.49 -38.75
N TYR A 821 -8.81 -6.75 -38.32
CA TYR A 821 -10.04 -6.46 -39.03
C TYR A 821 -10.62 -5.12 -38.53
N SER A 822 -11.38 -4.44 -39.40
CA SER A 822 -11.91 -3.11 -39.16
C SER A 822 -13.26 -2.98 -39.86
N GLY A 823 -14.28 -2.53 -39.14
CA GLY A 823 -15.66 -2.53 -39.62
C GLY A 823 -16.61 -1.91 -38.61
N HIS A 824 -17.90 -2.22 -38.71
CA HIS A 824 -18.92 -1.75 -37.78
C HIS A 824 -19.69 -2.92 -37.19
N TYR A 825 -19.92 -2.90 -35.87
CA TYR A 825 -21.01 -3.68 -35.29
C TYR A 825 -22.34 -2.97 -35.59
N HIS A 826 -23.32 -3.72 -36.10
CA HIS A 826 -24.64 -3.19 -36.40
C HIS A 826 -25.62 -3.62 -35.30
N TYR A 827 -26.26 -2.65 -34.66
CA TYR A 827 -27.29 -2.88 -33.65
C TYR A 827 -28.51 -2.02 -34.00
N GLU A 828 -29.63 -2.64 -34.32
CA GLU A 828 -30.81 -1.96 -34.88
C GLU A 828 -30.41 -1.09 -36.09
N ASN A 829 -30.55 0.25 -35.99
CA ASN A 829 -30.12 1.22 -36.99
C ASN A 829 -28.77 1.91 -36.65
N ARG A 830 -28.17 1.60 -35.49
CA ARG A 830 -26.90 2.15 -35.00
C ARG A 830 -25.71 1.38 -35.60
N ARG A 831 -24.59 2.09 -35.79
CA ARG A 831 -23.33 1.52 -36.29
C ARG A 831 -22.19 1.92 -35.37
N ILE A 832 -21.65 0.93 -34.65
CA ILE A 832 -20.59 1.16 -33.68
C ILE A 832 -19.24 0.86 -34.36
N PRO A 833 -18.27 1.77 -34.34
CA PRO A 833 -16.91 1.51 -34.83
C PRO A 833 -16.28 0.31 -34.12
N THR A 834 -15.83 -0.69 -34.89
CA THR A 834 -15.27 -1.93 -34.36
C THR A 834 -13.93 -2.29 -35.01
N ILE A 835 -12.93 -2.54 -34.17
CA ILE A 835 -11.69 -3.23 -34.50
C ILE A 835 -11.73 -4.64 -33.90
N LEU A 836 -11.42 -5.64 -34.72
CA LEU A 836 -11.25 -7.03 -34.30
C LEU A 836 -9.80 -7.45 -34.54
N ILE A 837 -9.10 -7.84 -33.49
CA ILE A 837 -7.74 -8.38 -33.54
C ILE A 837 -7.82 -9.88 -33.27
N ILE A 838 -7.30 -10.69 -34.19
CA ILE A 838 -7.27 -12.15 -34.05
C ILE A 838 -5.83 -12.57 -33.93
N LYS A 839 -5.40 -13.04 -32.75
CA LYS A 839 -4.08 -13.64 -32.59
C LYS A 839 -4.08 -14.98 -33.34
N CYS A 840 -3.13 -15.15 -34.25
CA CYS A 840 -3.10 -16.29 -35.18
C CYS A 840 -1.77 -17.05 -35.15
N GLY A 841 -0.77 -16.53 -34.43
CA GLY A 841 0.52 -17.18 -34.29
C GLY A 841 1.46 -16.96 -35.47
N THR A 842 2.74 -17.20 -35.18
CA THR A 842 3.77 -17.40 -36.19
C THR A 842 3.38 -18.53 -37.16
N PRO A 843 3.89 -18.55 -38.41
CA PRO A 843 3.54 -19.61 -39.37
C PRO A 843 3.81 -21.04 -38.90
N ALA A 844 4.70 -21.23 -37.91
CA ALA A 844 5.02 -22.53 -37.33
C ALA A 844 3.96 -23.03 -36.33
N GLU A 845 3.29 -22.14 -35.58
CA GLU A 845 2.33 -22.53 -34.52
C GLU A 845 0.87 -22.63 -35.01
N ARG A 846 0.57 -22.18 -36.24
CA ARG A 846 -0.80 -22.10 -36.80
C ARG A 846 -1.60 -23.40 -36.82
N ASN A 847 -0.91 -24.54 -36.87
CA ASN A 847 -1.54 -25.86 -36.90
C ASN A 847 -1.73 -26.46 -35.49
N LEU A 848 -1.35 -25.73 -34.43
CA LEU A 848 -1.53 -26.17 -33.04
C LEU A 848 -2.91 -25.73 -32.52
N PRO A 849 -3.56 -26.50 -31.64
CA PRO A 849 -4.93 -26.23 -31.16
C PRO A 849 -5.07 -24.95 -30.29
N LYS A 850 -3.96 -24.27 -29.98
CA LYS A 850 -3.91 -23.00 -29.23
C LYS A 850 -3.00 -21.96 -29.92
N ALA A 851 -2.97 -21.99 -31.26
CA ALA A 851 -2.17 -21.10 -32.09
C ALA A 851 -2.36 -19.62 -31.73
N GLY A 852 -1.28 -18.92 -31.38
CA GLY A 852 -1.30 -17.49 -31.07
C GLY A 852 -1.94 -17.08 -29.73
N ASN A 853 -2.52 -18.02 -28.97
CA ASN A 853 -3.05 -17.74 -27.62
C ASN A 853 -1.90 -17.36 -26.67
N ARG A 854 -2.07 -16.29 -25.86
CA ARG A 854 -1.11 -15.80 -24.85
C ARG A 854 -1.75 -15.21 -23.58
N GLY A 855 -3.08 -15.27 -23.42
CA GLY A 855 -3.80 -14.87 -22.21
C GLY A 855 -4.30 -13.42 -22.16
N LYS A 856 -5.12 -13.10 -21.14
CA LYS A 856 -5.74 -11.78 -20.91
C LYS A 856 -4.71 -10.66 -20.78
N ARG A 857 -3.62 -10.92 -20.04
CA ARG A 857 -2.51 -9.97 -19.83
C ARG A 857 -1.87 -9.52 -21.14
N ASP A 858 -1.65 -10.45 -22.08
CA ASP A 858 -1.13 -10.14 -23.42
C ASP A 858 -2.16 -9.35 -24.25
N THR A 859 -3.43 -9.72 -24.16
CA THR A 859 -4.54 -8.98 -24.79
C THR A 859 -4.65 -7.53 -24.31
N GLN A 860 -4.51 -7.28 -23.01
CA GLN A 860 -4.47 -5.93 -22.43
C GLN A 860 -3.22 -5.16 -22.90
N LEU A 861 -2.04 -5.79 -22.88
CA LEU A 861 -0.79 -5.16 -23.32
C LEU A 861 -0.78 -4.76 -24.81
N ILE A 862 -1.50 -5.45 -25.70
CA ILE A 862 -1.65 -5.00 -27.11
C ILE A 862 -2.23 -3.58 -27.18
N LEU A 863 -3.25 -3.28 -26.37
CA LEU A 863 -3.82 -1.93 -26.29
C LEU A 863 -2.92 -0.97 -25.51
N MET A 864 -2.38 -1.37 -24.37
CA MET A 864 -1.58 -0.49 -23.51
C MET A 864 -0.25 -0.09 -24.17
N ASN A 865 0.41 -0.99 -24.91
CA ASN A 865 1.59 -0.67 -25.71
C ASN A 865 1.25 0.28 -26.87
N LEU A 866 0.16 0.03 -27.61
CA LEU A 866 -0.31 0.93 -28.67
C LEU A 866 -0.56 2.35 -28.14
N LEU A 867 -1.28 2.48 -27.03
CA LEU A 867 -1.58 3.77 -26.40
C LEU A 867 -0.29 4.45 -25.90
N LYS A 868 0.60 3.74 -25.22
CA LYS A 868 1.93 4.23 -24.80
C LYS A 868 2.76 4.73 -25.99
N HIS A 869 2.85 3.94 -27.06
CA HIS A 869 3.71 4.25 -28.20
C HIS A 869 3.17 5.44 -29.00
N ALA A 870 1.84 5.60 -29.08
CA ALA A 870 1.19 6.79 -29.62
C ALA A 870 1.41 8.03 -28.73
N PHE A 871 1.16 7.92 -27.41
CA PHE A 871 1.27 9.02 -26.46
C PHE A 871 2.68 9.62 -26.39
N HIS A 872 3.71 8.77 -26.38
CA HIS A 872 5.12 9.20 -26.36
C HIS A 872 5.75 9.36 -27.76
N ASN A 873 5.01 9.14 -28.85
CA ASN A 873 5.49 9.18 -30.24
C ASN A 873 6.79 8.37 -30.48
N THR A 874 6.79 7.13 -29.98
CA THR A 874 7.91 6.19 -30.09
C THR A 874 7.73 5.21 -31.26
N GLY A 875 8.66 4.28 -31.44
CA GLY A 875 8.58 3.30 -32.52
C GLY A 875 7.51 2.24 -32.25
N MET A 876 6.51 2.13 -33.13
CA MET A 876 5.46 1.11 -33.10
C MET A 876 5.91 -0.17 -33.81
N CYS A 877 5.43 -1.33 -33.38
CA CYS A 877 5.55 -2.57 -34.17
C CYS A 877 4.55 -2.61 -35.34
N GLU A 878 4.63 -3.65 -36.17
CA GLU A 878 3.78 -3.82 -37.36
C GLU A 878 2.29 -3.93 -36.98
N LEU A 879 1.97 -4.65 -35.89
CA LEU A 879 0.59 -4.78 -35.41
C LEU A 879 0.03 -3.46 -34.89
N GLU A 880 0.76 -2.78 -34.01
CA GLU A 880 0.38 -1.47 -33.44
C GLU A 880 0.09 -0.45 -34.56
N PHE A 881 0.96 -0.40 -35.58
CA PHE A 881 0.78 0.48 -36.73
C PHE A 881 -0.48 0.15 -37.55
N GLU A 882 -0.76 -1.14 -37.83
CA GLU A 882 -1.99 -1.53 -38.55
C GLU A 882 -3.26 -1.25 -37.73
N ILE A 883 -3.22 -1.38 -36.40
CA ILE A 883 -4.33 -0.99 -35.52
C ILE A 883 -4.53 0.53 -35.53
N PHE A 884 -3.47 1.31 -35.31
CA PHE A 884 -3.51 2.78 -35.32
C PHE A 884 -4.09 3.31 -36.65
N GLU A 885 -3.59 2.81 -37.77
CA GLU A 885 -4.03 3.20 -39.11
C GLU A 885 -5.45 2.71 -39.47
N LYS A 886 -6.00 1.72 -38.77
CA LYS A 886 -7.38 1.26 -38.94
C LYS A 886 -8.35 2.04 -38.06
N ILE A 887 -8.01 2.33 -36.80
CA ILE A 887 -8.80 3.22 -35.93
C ILE A 887 -8.93 4.58 -36.60
N ARG A 888 -7.81 5.21 -36.97
CA ARG A 888 -7.78 6.55 -37.59
C ARG A 888 -8.60 6.65 -38.89
N LYS A 889 -8.75 5.56 -39.65
CA LYS A 889 -9.58 5.51 -40.87
C LYS A 889 -11.05 5.21 -40.60
N LEU A 890 -11.36 4.54 -39.50
CA LEU A 890 -12.70 4.10 -39.14
C LEU A 890 -13.46 5.18 -38.36
N THR A 891 -12.79 5.85 -37.42
CA THR A 891 -13.39 6.90 -36.56
C THR A 891 -13.00 8.32 -36.97
N GLY A 892 -11.97 8.48 -37.83
CA GLY A 892 -11.35 9.78 -38.13
C GLY A 892 -10.43 10.31 -37.02
N VAL A 893 -10.36 9.62 -35.87
CA VAL A 893 -9.72 10.07 -34.63
C VAL A 893 -8.48 9.23 -34.33
N THR A 894 -7.42 9.87 -33.82
CA THR A 894 -6.17 9.19 -33.42
C THR A 894 -6.26 8.64 -31.99
N VAL A 895 -5.53 7.55 -31.70
CA VAL A 895 -5.69 6.81 -30.43
C VAL A 895 -5.32 7.61 -29.19
N ASP A 896 -4.55 8.69 -29.33
CA ASP A 896 -4.16 9.59 -28.24
C ASP A 896 -5.30 10.51 -27.75
N GLN A 897 -6.41 10.62 -28.49
CA GLN A 897 -7.59 11.40 -28.08
C GLN A 897 -8.54 10.62 -27.16
N TYR A 898 -8.35 9.31 -27.05
CA TYR A 898 -9.11 8.46 -26.14
C TYR A 898 -8.61 8.67 -24.71
N GLN A 899 -9.54 8.99 -23.80
CA GLN A 899 -9.23 9.23 -22.38
C GLN A 899 -9.54 8.00 -21.51
N PHE A 900 -10.54 7.19 -21.89
CA PHE A 900 -11.03 6.08 -21.07
C PHE A 900 -10.85 4.72 -21.75
N VAL A 901 -10.42 3.71 -21.00
CA VAL A 901 -10.56 2.29 -21.38
C VAL A 901 -11.57 1.63 -20.45
N ALA A 902 -12.67 1.14 -21.01
CA ALA A 902 -13.51 0.15 -20.34
C ALA A 902 -12.93 -1.25 -20.62
N MET A 903 -12.82 -2.09 -19.58
CA MET A 903 -12.45 -3.50 -19.69
C MET A 903 -13.65 -4.35 -19.25
N ILE A 904 -14.15 -5.15 -20.19
CA ILE A 904 -15.42 -5.88 -20.05
C ILE A 904 -15.23 -7.28 -20.62
N ASP A 905 -15.52 -8.32 -19.83
CA ASP A 905 -15.37 -9.72 -20.28
C ASP A 905 -16.50 -10.13 -21.25
N ALA A 906 -16.21 -11.05 -22.18
CA ALA A 906 -17.09 -11.46 -23.29
C ALA A 906 -18.36 -12.25 -22.89
N ASP A 907 -18.59 -12.41 -21.59
CA ASP A 907 -19.76 -13.04 -20.95
C ASP A 907 -20.50 -12.07 -20.00
N THR A 908 -20.25 -10.76 -20.14
CA THR A 908 -20.82 -9.70 -19.30
C THR A 908 -21.72 -8.74 -20.09
N ILE A 909 -22.99 -8.70 -19.67
CA ILE A 909 -24.06 -7.84 -20.21
C ILE A 909 -24.19 -6.61 -19.31
N ILE A 910 -24.26 -5.40 -19.86
CA ILE A 910 -24.40 -4.15 -19.06
C ILE A 910 -25.83 -3.58 -19.09
N GLU A 911 -26.27 -2.94 -18.00
CA GLU A 911 -27.45 -2.05 -18.03
C GLU A 911 -27.10 -0.80 -18.86
N GLU A 912 -28.00 -0.38 -19.75
CA GLU A 912 -27.83 0.71 -20.74
C GLU A 912 -27.05 1.93 -20.21
N LYS A 913 -27.37 2.37 -18.99
CA LYS A 913 -26.87 3.62 -18.39
C LYS A 913 -25.55 3.49 -17.65
N SER A 914 -24.91 2.33 -17.72
CA SER A 914 -23.76 2.03 -16.86
C SER A 914 -22.47 2.69 -17.35
N LEU A 915 -22.29 2.89 -18.67
CA LEU A 915 -21.12 3.58 -19.20
C LEU A 915 -21.14 5.09 -18.89
N SER A 916 -22.29 5.76 -19.07
CA SER A 916 -22.42 7.17 -18.70
C SER A 916 -22.22 7.40 -17.19
N ARG A 917 -22.77 6.52 -16.35
CA ARG A 917 -22.60 6.56 -14.88
C ARG A 917 -21.13 6.43 -14.46
N LEU A 918 -20.34 5.51 -15.03
CA LEU A 918 -18.92 5.38 -14.69
C LEU A 918 -18.11 6.63 -15.09
N VAL A 919 -18.35 7.17 -16.29
CA VAL A 919 -17.67 8.40 -16.77
C VAL A 919 -18.05 9.61 -15.92
N GLU A 920 -19.34 9.77 -15.58
CA GLU A 920 -19.80 10.90 -14.77
C GLU A 920 -19.19 10.88 -13.36
N CYS A 921 -19.06 9.71 -12.72
CA CYS A 921 -18.38 9.61 -11.42
C CYS A 921 -16.90 10.01 -11.50
N ILE A 922 -16.19 9.68 -12.59
CA ILE A 922 -14.81 10.14 -12.83
C ILE A 922 -14.77 11.66 -13.06
N ASN A 923 -15.69 12.20 -13.86
CA ASN A 923 -15.77 13.63 -14.15
C ASN A 923 -16.02 14.48 -12.90
N GLN A 924 -16.77 13.96 -11.91
CA GLN A 924 -17.03 14.64 -10.63
C GLN A 924 -15.84 14.62 -9.66
N GLU A 925 -14.98 13.60 -9.72
CA GLU A 925 -13.77 13.48 -8.90
C GLU A 925 -12.59 13.06 -9.81
N PRO A 926 -11.89 14.02 -10.45
CA PRO A 926 -10.81 13.73 -11.41
C PRO A 926 -9.62 12.93 -10.86
N LYS A 927 -9.54 12.73 -9.54
CA LYS A 927 -8.55 11.86 -8.88
C LYS A 927 -8.87 10.37 -9.02
N ILE A 928 -10.03 9.97 -9.53
CA ILE A 928 -10.36 8.57 -9.79
C ILE A 928 -9.57 8.08 -11.00
N VAL A 929 -8.55 7.25 -10.77
CA VAL A 929 -7.74 6.63 -11.84
C VAL A 929 -8.41 5.37 -12.41
N GLY A 930 -9.17 4.65 -11.58
CA GLY A 930 -9.94 3.48 -12.00
C GLY A 930 -11.23 3.32 -11.20
N ILE A 931 -12.28 2.82 -11.85
CA ILE A 931 -13.62 2.66 -11.28
C ILE A 931 -14.26 1.34 -11.74
N CYS A 932 -15.16 0.76 -10.94
CA CYS A 932 -15.91 -0.43 -11.32
C CYS A 932 -17.37 -0.39 -10.89
N GLY A 933 -18.21 -1.13 -11.61
CA GLY A 933 -19.63 -1.25 -11.31
C GLY A 933 -20.01 -2.44 -10.42
N GLU A 934 -21.29 -2.52 -10.12
CA GLU A 934 -21.95 -3.65 -9.45
C GLU A 934 -22.13 -4.81 -10.42
N THR A 935 -21.68 -6.01 -10.01
CA THR A 935 -21.81 -7.23 -10.82
C THR A 935 -22.88 -8.14 -10.21
N LYS A 936 -23.88 -8.49 -11.01
CA LYS A 936 -25.02 -9.33 -10.62
C LYS A 936 -24.97 -10.66 -11.37
N VAL A 937 -25.41 -11.72 -10.70
CA VAL A 937 -25.64 -13.02 -11.36
C VAL A 937 -26.88 -12.92 -12.25
N LEU A 938 -26.79 -13.37 -13.50
CA LEU A 938 -27.92 -13.44 -14.43
C LEU A 938 -28.76 -14.71 -14.22
N ASN A 939 -28.12 -15.88 -14.35
CA ASN A 939 -28.72 -17.22 -14.30
C ASN A 939 -28.98 -17.73 -12.86
N LYS A 940 -29.50 -16.87 -11.97
CA LYS A 940 -29.64 -17.11 -10.52
C LYS A 940 -30.30 -18.46 -10.16
N THR A 941 -31.35 -18.83 -10.88
CA THR A 941 -32.25 -19.95 -10.57
C THR A 941 -32.05 -21.18 -11.47
N GLU A 942 -30.96 -21.25 -12.24
CA GLU A 942 -30.74 -22.35 -13.19
C GLU A 942 -30.56 -23.71 -12.50
N ASN A 943 -29.72 -23.78 -11.46
CA ASN A 943 -29.58 -24.95 -10.60
C ASN A 943 -28.97 -24.61 -9.23
N TRP A 944 -28.77 -25.61 -8.36
CA TRP A 944 -28.22 -25.39 -7.02
C TRP A 944 -26.82 -24.73 -7.02
N VAL A 945 -25.99 -24.97 -8.04
CA VAL A 945 -24.65 -24.38 -8.17
C VAL A 945 -24.73 -22.90 -8.49
N THR A 946 -25.68 -22.46 -9.32
CA THR A 946 -25.91 -21.03 -9.57
C THR A 946 -26.53 -20.35 -8.35
N MET A 947 -27.46 -21.04 -7.67
CA MET A 947 -28.18 -20.52 -6.50
C MET A 947 -27.26 -20.18 -5.32
N ILE A 948 -26.25 -21.02 -5.02
CA ILE A 948 -25.31 -20.76 -3.91
C ILE A 948 -24.36 -19.58 -4.17
N GLN A 949 -24.22 -19.14 -5.43
CA GLN A 949 -23.33 -18.04 -5.83
C GLN A 949 -24.00 -16.66 -5.70
N VAL A 950 -25.34 -16.58 -5.75
CA VAL A 950 -26.07 -15.29 -5.83
C VAL A 950 -25.72 -14.34 -4.68
N PHE A 951 -25.64 -14.85 -3.46
CA PHE A 951 -25.30 -14.03 -2.29
C PHE A 951 -23.80 -13.83 -2.10
N GLU A 952 -22.96 -14.80 -2.48
CA GLU A 952 -21.51 -14.62 -2.41
C GLU A 952 -21.04 -13.49 -3.34
N TYR A 953 -21.60 -13.38 -4.54
CA TYR A 953 -21.36 -12.25 -5.44
C TYR A 953 -21.80 -10.91 -4.83
N PHE A 954 -22.85 -10.88 -4.00
CA PHE A 954 -23.24 -9.67 -3.28
C PHE A 954 -22.22 -9.30 -2.19
N ILE A 955 -21.69 -10.29 -1.45
CA ILE A 955 -20.60 -10.05 -0.49
C ILE A 955 -19.35 -9.51 -1.21
N SER A 956 -18.90 -10.17 -2.29
CA SER A 956 -17.62 -9.89 -2.92
C SER A 956 -17.63 -8.71 -3.90
N HIS A 957 -18.71 -8.51 -4.68
CA HIS A 957 -18.78 -7.41 -5.66
C HIS A 957 -19.49 -6.14 -5.16
N HIS A 958 -20.32 -6.21 -4.10
CA HIS A 958 -20.94 -5.04 -3.47
C HIS A 958 -20.34 -4.77 -2.08
N LEU A 959 -20.62 -5.59 -1.05
CA LEU A 959 -20.25 -5.31 0.36
C LEU A 959 -18.75 -5.06 0.58
N GLY A 960 -17.88 -5.79 -0.12
CA GLY A 960 -16.44 -5.55 -0.09
C GLY A 960 -16.07 -4.17 -0.66
N LYS A 961 -16.56 -3.86 -1.86
CA LYS A 961 -16.15 -2.64 -2.59
C LYS A 961 -16.76 -1.36 -2.03
N THR A 962 -17.93 -1.41 -1.42
CA THR A 962 -18.53 -0.28 -0.69
C THR A 962 -17.68 0.10 0.53
N PHE A 963 -17.17 -0.88 1.27
CA PHE A 963 -16.19 -0.68 2.36
C PHE A 963 -14.87 -0.11 1.83
N GLU A 964 -14.25 -0.73 0.82
CA GLU A 964 -12.97 -0.26 0.26
C GLU A 964 -13.05 1.16 -0.33
N SER A 965 -14.18 1.51 -0.95
CA SER A 965 -14.42 2.83 -1.53
C SER A 965 -14.52 3.96 -0.51
N ILE A 966 -14.78 3.65 0.77
CA ILE A 966 -14.72 4.67 1.83
C ILE A 966 -13.29 5.14 2.07
N PHE A 967 -12.31 4.25 1.94
CA PHE A 967 -10.88 4.57 1.93
C PHE A 967 -10.40 5.08 0.56
N ALA A 968 -11.32 5.23 -0.41
CA ALA A 968 -11.07 5.56 -1.81
C ALA A 968 -10.05 4.64 -2.51
N CYS A 969 -9.99 3.38 -2.07
CA CYS A 969 -8.96 2.40 -2.43
C CYS A 969 -9.57 1.02 -2.61
N VAL A 970 -10.42 0.86 -3.64
CA VAL A 970 -10.84 -0.46 -4.13
C VAL A 970 -9.62 -1.27 -4.56
N THR A 971 -9.36 -2.38 -3.87
CA THR A 971 -8.12 -3.17 -4.00
C THR A 971 -8.12 -4.08 -5.23
N CYS A 972 -9.31 -4.33 -5.78
CA CYS A 972 -9.54 -5.23 -6.90
C CYS A 972 -10.64 -4.66 -7.81
N LEU A 973 -10.25 -3.95 -8.88
CA LEU A 973 -11.18 -3.60 -9.95
C LEU A 973 -11.41 -4.86 -10.82
N PRO A 974 -12.64 -5.41 -10.89
CA PRO A 974 -12.89 -6.67 -11.58
C PRO A 974 -12.86 -6.46 -13.10
N GLY A 975 -12.05 -7.25 -13.81
CA GLY A 975 -11.90 -7.18 -15.26
C GLY A 975 -13.15 -7.52 -16.08
N CYS A 976 -14.26 -7.90 -15.44
CA CYS A 976 -15.55 -8.12 -16.09
C CYS A 976 -16.33 -6.83 -16.33
N PHE A 977 -16.16 -5.80 -15.48
CA PHE A 977 -16.78 -4.48 -15.68
C PHE A 977 -16.06 -3.39 -14.86
N CYS A 978 -14.95 -2.89 -15.41
CA CYS A 978 -14.22 -1.75 -14.86
C CYS A 978 -13.80 -0.76 -15.96
N MET A 979 -13.39 0.44 -15.55
CA MET A 979 -12.94 1.51 -16.42
C MET A 979 -11.72 2.21 -15.81
N TYR A 980 -10.72 2.50 -16.64
CA TYR A 980 -9.47 3.18 -16.27
C TYR A 980 -9.29 4.46 -17.09
N GLN A 981 -8.66 5.47 -16.50
CA GLN A 981 -8.15 6.63 -17.24
C GLN A 981 -6.80 6.31 -17.90
N ILE A 982 -6.68 6.57 -19.21
CA ILE A 982 -5.43 6.46 -19.97
C ILE A 982 -4.47 7.56 -19.53
N TYR A 983 -4.99 8.78 -19.41
CA TYR A 983 -4.31 9.96 -18.90
C TYR A 983 -5.32 10.85 -18.16
N SER A 984 -4.81 11.73 -17.31
CA SER A 984 -5.57 12.88 -16.79
C SER A 984 -4.92 14.18 -17.25
N TYR A 985 -5.59 15.31 -17.09
CA TYR A 985 -5.01 16.64 -17.33
C TYR A 985 -4.50 17.22 -16.01
N ASN A 986 -3.33 17.86 -16.02
CA ASN A 986 -2.88 18.70 -14.91
C ASN A 986 -3.57 20.08 -14.93
N ASP A 987 -3.37 20.88 -13.88
CA ASP A 987 -3.94 22.24 -13.77
C ASP A 987 -3.50 23.21 -14.89
N GLU A 988 -2.48 22.84 -15.67
CA GLU A 988 -1.93 23.59 -16.82
C GLU A 988 -2.46 23.10 -18.18
N GLY A 989 -3.22 22.00 -18.20
CA GLY A 989 -3.77 21.37 -19.42
C GLY A 989 -2.86 20.35 -20.11
N PHE A 990 -1.73 19.96 -19.53
CA PHE A 990 -0.90 18.85 -20.04
C PHE A 990 -1.47 17.49 -19.65
N LYS A 991 -1.41 16.51 -20.57
CA LYS A 991 -1.76 15.12 -20.29
C LYS A 991 -0.68 14.44 -19.43
N ILE A 992 -1.05 13.91 -18.26
CA ILE A 992 -0.23 13.02 -17.43
C ILE A 992 -0.67 11.58 -17.72
N PRO A 993 0.23 10.66 -18.15
CA PRO A 993 -0.12 9.25 -18.34
C PRO A 993 -0.50 8.60 -17.01
N LEU A 994 -1.50 7.72 -17.04
CA LEU A 994 -1.95 6.95 -15.87
C LEU A 994 -1.86 5.45 -16.14
N LEU A 995 -2.85 4.84 -16.81
CA LEU A 995 -2.84 3.41 -17.15
C LEU A 995 -1.60 2.98 -17.97
N ILE A 996 -1.03 3.89 -18.75
CA ILE A 996 0.11 3.65 -19.66
C ILE A 996 1.47 4.10 -19.09
N ASP A 997 1.53 4.49 -17.81
CA ASP A 997 2.75 4.95 -17.16
C ASP A 997 3.84 3.85 -17.09
N ASP A 998 5.10 4.26 -17.13
CA ASP A 998 6.26 3.35 -17.10
C ASP A 998 6.31 2.48 -15.83
N ALA A 999 5.91 2.98 -14.67
CA ALA A 999 5.91 2.20 -13.42
C ALA A 999 4.89 1.05 -13.43
N ILE A 1000 3.75 1.22 -14.12
CA ILE A 1000 2.79 0.13 -14.33
C ILE A 1000 3.30 -0.78 -15.46
N MET A 1001 3.63 -0.21 -16.62
CA MET A 1001 3.94 -0.95 -17.84
C MET A 1001 5.16 -1.86 -17.70
N ASN A 1002 6.23 -1.39 -17.06
CA ASN A 1002 7.46 -2.19 -16.92
C ASN A 1002 7.26 -3.42 -16.03
N ASN A 1003 6.46 -3.30 -14.97
CA ASN A 1003 6.12 -4.40 -14.08
C ASN A 1003 5.04 -5.34 -14.69
N TYR A 1004 4.06 -4.80 -15.41
CA TYR A 1004 3.01 -5.61 -16.04
C TYR A 1004 3.50 -6.42 -17.26
N THR A 1005 4.62 -6.01 -17.88
CA THR A 1005 5.22 -6.66 -19.07
C THR A 1005 6.28 -7.74 -18.72
N VAL A 1006 6.44 -8.10 -17.44
CA VAL A 1006 7.39 -9.14 -17.01
C VAL A 1006 7.06 -10.51 -17.64
N ASN A 1007 8.09 -11.16 -18.21
CA ASN A 1007 7.99 -12.37 -19.03
C ASN A 1007 8.63 -13.61 -18.38
N GLU A 1008 9.77 -13.42 -17.73
CA GLU A 1008 10.46 -14.44 -16.94
C GLU A 1008 9.88 -14.40 -15.52
N VAL A 1009 9.54 -15.57 -14.99
CA VAL A 1009 8.71 -15.72 -13.79
C VAL A 1009 9.21 -16.93 -13.03
N ASP A 1010 10.03 -16.69 -12.02
CA ASP A 1010 10.85 -17.74 -11.41
C ASP A 1010 10.16 -18.39 -10.20
N THR A 1011 9.32 -17.62 -9.50
CA THR A 1011 8.62 -18.05 -8.27
C THR A 1011 7.18 -18.53 -8.53
N LEU A 1012 6.66 -19.39 -7.65
CA LEU A 1012 5.27 -19.83 -7.66
C LEU A 1012 4.32 -18.67 -7.33
N HIS A 1013 4.75 -17.77 -6.44
CA HIS A 1013 4.01 -16.55 -6.11
C HIS A 1013 3.78 -15.67 -7.34
N GLN A 1014 4.84 -15.34 -8.08
CA GLN A 1014 4.73 -14.52 -9.29
C GLN A 1014 3.91 -15.24 -10.37
N LYS A 1015 4.04 -16.57 -10.54
CA LYS A 1015 3.20 -17.35 -11.49
C LYS A 1015 1.71 -17.22 -11.18
N ASN A 1016 1.30 -17.28 -9.92
CA ASN A 1016 -0.09 -17.05 -9.51
C ASN A 1016 -0.53 -15.59 -9.80
N LEU A 1017 0.34 -14.60 -9.53
CA LEU A 1017 0.04 -13.19 -9.72
C LEU A 1017 -0.13 -12.82 -11.21
N PHE A 1018 0.77 -13.28 -12.08
CA PHE A 1018 0.83 -12.94 -13.51
C PHE A 1018 -0.09 -13.77 -14.43
N LEU A 1019 -0.56 -14.94 -13.99
CA LEU A 1019 -1.35 -15.88 -14.82
C LEU A 1019 -2.79 -16.13 -14.31
N LEU A 1020 -3.03 -15.93 -13.01
CA LEU A 1020 -4.33 -16.21 -12.38
C LEU A 1020 -5.01 -14.95 -11.82
N GLY A 1021 -4.25 -13.93 -11.43
CA GLY A 1021 -4.74 -12.69 -10.79
C GLY A 1021 -4.44 -11.40 -11.55
N GLU A 1022 -4.25 -11.45 -12.87
CA GLU A 1022 -3.70 -10.33 -13.67
C GLU A 1022 -4.50 -9.02 -13.56
N ASP A 1023 -5.85 -9.07 -13.60
CA ASP A 1023 -6.72 -7.90 -13.43
C ASP A 1023 -6.55 -7.24 -12.04
N ARG A 1024 -6.27 -8.05 -11.01
CA ARG A 1024 -5.98 -7.56 -9.65
C ARG A 1024 -4.60 -6.95 -9.57
N TYR A 1025 -3.62 -7.61 -10.17
CA TYR A 1025 -2.25 -7.12 -10.18
C TYR A 1025 -2.15 -5.77 -10.90
N LEU A 1026 -2.91 -5.56 -11.98
CA LEU A 1026 -3.04 -4.25 -12.62
C LEU A 1026 -3.63 -3.18 -11.66
N THR A 1027 -4.62 -3.55 -10.84
CA THR A 1027 -5.15 -2.66 -9.79
C THR A 1027 -4.07 -2.34 -8.75
N THR A 1028 -3.35 -3.35 -8.25
CA THR A 1028 -2.27 -3.22 -7.25
C THR A 1028 -1.09 -2.39 -7.77
N LEU A 1029 -0.70 -2.55 -9.04
CA LEU A 1029 0.30 -1.70 -9.69
C LEU A 1029 -0.18 -0.26 -9.82
N THR A 1030 -1.46 -0.04 -10.17
CA THR A 1030 -2.04 1.30 -10.24
C THR A 1030 -2.01 1.99 -8.86
N LEU A 1031 -2.34 1.27 -7.79
CA LEU A 1031 -2.27 1.77 -6.41
C LEU A 1031 -0.83 2.06 -5.95
N ARG A 1032 0.15 1.22 -6.34
CA ARG A 1032 1.58 1.44 -6.03
C ARG A 1032 2.22 2.57 -6.84
N ALA A 1033 1.79 2.80 -8.08
CA ALA A 1033 2.28 3.91 -8.90
C ALA A 1033 1.67 5.26 -8.48
N PHE A 1034 0.40 5.26 -8.05
CA PHE A 1034 -0.37 6.47 -7.76
C PHE A 1034 -1.10 6.45 -6.41
N PRO A 1035 -0.39 6.37 -5.26
CA PRO A 1035 -0.98 6.30 -3.92
C PRO A 1035 -1.84 7.51 -3.53
N ASN A 1036 -1.70 8.63 -4.25
CA ASN A 1036 -2.49 9.86 -4.05
C ASN A 1036 -3.75 9.94 -4.95
N LEU A 1037 -3.97 8.95 -5.82
CA LEU A 1037 -5.16 8.81 -6.66
C LEU A 1037 -6.10 7.73 -6.09
N LYS A 1038 -7.33 7.70 -6.59
CA LYS A 1038 -8.44 6.91 -6.03
C LYS A 1038 -8.82 5.76 -6.95
N THR A 1039 -9.11 4.59 -6.37
CA THR A 1039 -9.83 3.51 -7.05
C THR A 1039 -11.20 3.34 -6.40
N MET A 1040 -12.28 3.38 -7.19
CA MET A 1040 -13.64 3.54 -6.69
C MET A 1040 -14.63 2.47 -7.18
N TYR A 1041 -15.71 2.33 -6.42
CA TYR A 1041 -16.92 1.61 -6.80
C TYR A 1041 -18.01 2.57 -7.26
N CYS A 1042 -18.96 2.08 -8.06
CA CYS A 1042 -20.22 2.75 -8.37
C CYS A 1042 -21.35 1.73 -8.44
N SER A 1043 -22.12 1.58 -7.34
CA SER A 1043 -23.29 0.67 -7.27
C SER A 1043 -24.38 1.02 -8.28
N SER A 1044 -24.45 2.28 -8.71
CA SER A 1044 -25.37 2.73 -9.76
C SER A 1044 -25.02 2.17 -11.14
N ALA A 1045 -23.77 1.84 -11.46
CA ALA A 1045 -23.40 1.23 -12.75
C ALA A 1045 -23.47 -0.30 -12.63
N VAL A 1046 -24.34 -0.95 -13.41
CA VAL A 1046 -24.73 -2.35 -13.18
C VAL A 1046 -24.42 -3.22 -14.39
N CYS A 1047 -23.79 -4.37 -14.12
CA CYS A 1047 -23.58 -5.44 -15.10
C CYS A 1047 -24.11 -6.78 -14.60
N TYR A 1048 -24.35 -7.69 -15.53
CA TYR A 1048 -24.87 -9.03 -15.33
C TYR A 1048 -23.91 -10.03 -15.97
N THR A 1049 -23.51 -11.06 -15.22
CA THR A 1049 -22.61 -12.12 -15.69
C THR A 1049 -23.26 -13.49 -15.50
N ILE A 1050 -22.89 -14.46 -16.34
CA ILE A 1050 -23.36 -15.84 -16.29
C ILE A 1050 -22.41 -16.65 -15.40
N VAL A 1051 -22.90 -17.14 -14.26
CA VAL A 1051 -22.09 -17.93 -13.33
C VAL A 1051 -22.08 -19.42 -13.72
N PRO A 1052 -21.00 -20.18 -13.44
CA PRO A 1052 -20.93 -21.57 -13.84
C PRO A 1052 -22.03 -22.42 -13.19
N ASN A 1053 -22.78 -23.13 -14.03
CA ASN A 1053 -23.83 -24.08 -13.65
C ASN A 1053 -23.27 -25.45 -13.23
N SER A 1054 -22.04 -25.80 -13.61
CA SER A 1054 -21.39 -27.05 -13.24
C SER A 1054 -20.45 -26.87 -12.05
N PHE A 1055 -20.61 -27.70 -11.02
CA PHE A 1055 -19.80 -27.63 -9.80
C PHE A 1055 -18.30 -27.82 -10.06
N SER A 1056 -17.92 -28.67 -11.03
CA SER A 1056 -16.52 -28.85 -11.43
C SER A 1056 -15.92 -27.57 -12.04
N VAL A 1057 -16.72 -26.81 -12.79
CA VAL A 1057 -16.31 -25.51 -13.34
C VAL A 1057 -16.24 -24.45 -12.24
N LEU A 1058 -17.20 -24.42 -11.31
CA LEU A 1058 -17.15 -23.55 -10.13
C LEU A 1058 -15.88 -23.77 -9.30
N VAL A 1059 -15.54 -25.02 -9.00
CA VAL A 1059 -14.31 -25.40 -8.27
C VAL A 1059 -13.06 -24.91 -9.01
N SER A 1060 -13.00 -25.11 -10.34
CA SER A 1060 -11.87 -24.66 -11.16
C SER A 1060 -11.73 -23.12 -11.20
N GLN A 1061 -12.83 -22.40 -11.37
CA GLN A 1061 -12.85 -20.94 -11.38
C GLN A 1061 -12.48 -20.36 -10.01
N ARG A 1062 -12.96 -20.97 -8.91
CA ARG A 1062 -12.68 -20.51 -7.56
C ARG A 1062 -11.26 -20.83 -7.09
N ARG A 1063 -10.62 -21.90 -7.58
CA ARG A 1063 -9.16 -22.09 -7.43
C ARG A 1063 -8.40 -20.87 -7.98
N ARG A 1064 -8.64 -20.51 -9.25
CA ARG A 1064 -8.02 -19.34 -9.89
C ARG A 1064 -8.26 -18.08 -9.05
N TRP A 1065 -9.52 -17.84 -8.69
CA TRP A 1065 -9.93 -16.66 -7.94
C TRP A 1065 -9.23 -16.58 -6.57
N ILE A 1066 -9.25 -17.65 -5.77
CA ILE A 1066 -8.69 -17.70 -4.40
C ILE A 1066 -7.17 -17.57 -4.42
N ASN A 1067 -6.47 -18.32 -5.29
CA ASN A 1067 -5.02 -18.29 -5.35
C ASN A 1067 -4.51 -16.90 -5.79
N GLY A 1068 -5.15 -16.31 -6.80
CA GLY A 1068 -4.88 -14.93 -7.21
C GLY A 1068 -5.26 -13.88 -6.14
N THR A 1069 -6.22 -14.17 -5.25
CA THR A 1069 -6.58 -13.26 -4.13
C THR A 1069 -5.49 -13.26 -3.06
N ILE A 1070 -5.03 -14.43 -2.62
CA ILE A 1070 -3.99 -14.55 -1.58
C ILE A 1070 -2.72 -13.81 -1.99
N HIS A 1071 -2.21 -14.07 -3.19
CA HIS A 1071 -0.98 -13.45 -3.66
C HIS A 1071 -1.12 -11.94 -3.95
N ASN A 1072 -2.31 -11.45 -4.29
CA ASN A 1072 -2.54 -10.00 -4.43
C ASN A 1072 -2.69 -9.30 -3.07
N LEU A 1073 -3.38 -9.92 -2.10
CA LEU A 1073 -3.48 -9.40 -0.72
C LEU A 1073 -2.11 -9.38 -0.03
N PHE A 1074 -1.23 -10.35 -0.31
CA PHE A 1074 0.14 -10.39 0.17
C PHE A 1074 0.94 -9.14 -0.26
N GLU A 1075 0.90 -8.80 -1.55
CA GLU A 1075 1.52 -7.58 -2.09
C GLU A 1075 0.91 -6.28 -1.52
N LEU A 1076 -0.39 -6.26 -1.27
CA LEU A 1076 -1.07 -5.12 -0.63
C LEU A 1076 -0.68 -4.96 0.84
N VAL A 1077 -0.47 -6.06 1.58
CA VAL A 1077 0.00 -6.01 2.98
C VAL A 1077 1.45 -5.53 3.08
N VAL A 1078 2.29 -5.82 2.08
CA VAL A 1078 3.67 -5.31 1.99
C VAL A 1078 3.73 -3.84 1.54
N SER A 1079 2.71 -3.35 0.84
CA SER A 1079 2.64 -1.95 0.39
C SER A 1079 2.49 -0.96 1.55
N SER A 1080 3.45 -0.06 1.70
CA SER A 1080 3.53 0.92 2.80
C SER A 1080 2.69 2.18 2.61
N GLU A 1081 2.08 2.39 1.44
CA GLU A 1081 1.47 3.68 1.04
C GLU A 1081 -0.06 3.60 0.86
N LEU A 1082 -0.70 2.53 1.34
CA LEU A 1082 -2.16 2.39 1.29
C LEU A 1082 -2.86 3.36 2.27
N PRO A 1083 -3.97 4.01 1.86
CA PRO A 1083 -4.64 5.03 2.66
C PRO A 1083 -5.30 4.48 3.92
N GLY A 1084 -5.56 5.37 4.89
CA GLY A 1084 -6.25 5.05 6.15
C GLY A 1084 -7.18 6.16 6.60
N ILE A 1085 -8.14 5.80 7.46
CA ILE A 1085 -9.14 6.71 8.01
C ILE A 1085 -9.21 6.51 9.53
N PHE A 1086 -9.09 7.61 10.27
CA PHE A 1086 -8.86 7.61 11.73
C PHE A 1086 -7.71 6.64 12.10
N CYS A 1087 -7.95 5.71 13.02
CA CYS A 1087 -6.95 4.75 13.51
C CYS A 1087 -6.90 3.44 12.70
N PHE A 1088 -7.47 3.40 11.48
CA PHE A 1088 -7.60 2.17 10.69
C PHE A 1088 -7.11 2.35 9.25
N SER A 1089 -6.11 1.57 8.83
CA SER A 1089 -5.53 1.61 7.48
C SER A 1089 -6.05 0.50 6.57
N MET A 1090 -6.04 0.72 5.25
CA MET A 1090 -6.31 -0.33 4.27
C MET A 1090 -5.29 -1.45 4.29
N GLN A 1091 -4.05 -1.18 4.69
CA GLN A 1091 -3.04 -2.21 4.93
C GLN A 1091 -3.47 -3.16 6.08
N CYS A 1092 -4.03 -2.61 7.17
CA CYS A 1092 -4.62 -3.40 8.25
C CYS A 1092 -5.86 -4.19 7.77
N ALA A 1093 -6.74 -3.56 6.97
CA ALA A 1093 -7.88 -4.22 6.36
C ALA A 1093 -7.47 -5.43 5.51
N SER A 1094 -6.49 -5.24 4.61
CA SER A 1094 -5.95 -6.28 3.73
C SER A 1094 -5.25 -7.39 4.52
N CYS A 1095 -4.62 -7.06 5.65
CA CYS A 1095 -4.01 -8.05 6.54
C CYS A 1095 -5.06 -8.93 7.24
N LEU A 1096 -6.17 -8.34 7.69
CA LEU A 1096 -7.30 -9.07 8.28
C LEU A 1096 -8.02 -9.95 7.25
N ASP A 1097 -8.23 -9.44 6.04
CA ASP A 1097 -8.85 -10.21 4.95
C ASP A 1097 -7.93 -11.32 4.41
N LEU A 1098 -6.61 -11.11 4.39
CA LEU A 1098 -5.63 -12.16 4.11
C LEU A 1098 -5.68 -13.25 5.18
N PHE A 1099 -5.64 -12.88 6.47
CA PHE A 1099 -5.73 -13.83 7.58
C PHE A 1099 -7.07 -14.61 7.57
N GLY A 1100 -8.19 -13.94 7.32
CA GLY A 1100 -9.51 -14.57 7.17
C GLY A 1100 -9.58 -15.53 5.98
N THR A 1101 -9.02 -15.14 4.82
CA THR A 1101 -8.94 -16.00 3.63
C THR A 1101 -8.11 -17.25 3.91
N VAL A 1102 -6.92 -17.08 4.49
CA VAL A 1102 -5.95 -18.15 4.80
C VAL A 1102 -6.50 -19.12 5.87
N THR A 1103 -7.21 -18.62 6.88
CA THR A 1103 -7.76 -19.46 7.97
C THR A 1103 -9.13 -20.07 7.67
N SER A 1104 -9.78 -19.67 6.58
CA SER A 1104 -11.14 -20.11 6.21
C SER A 1104 -11.39 -21.64 6.22
N PRO A 1105 -10.46 -22.55 5.80
CA PRO A 1105 -10.73 -23.99 5.83
C PRO A 1105 -10.98 -24.53 7.25
N PHE A 1106 -10.43 -23.88 8.26
CA PHE A 1106 -10.47 -24.35 9.65
C PHE A 1106 -11.55 -23.65 10.49
N ALA A 1107 -12.08 -22.51 10.02
CA ALA A 1107 -13.13 -21.74 10.70
C ALA A 1107 -14.40 -22.56 10.99
N LEU A 1108 -14.77 -23.50 10.10
CA LEU A 1108 -15.90 -24.40 10.30
C LEU A 1108 -15.67 -25.36 11.48
N PHE A 1109 -14.46 -25.91 11.62
CA PHE A 1109 -14.10 -26.78 12.74
C PHE A 1109 -14.04 -26.01 14.07
N PHE A 1110 -13.54 -24.78 14.09
CA PHE A 1110 -13.54 -23.93 15.29
C PHE A 1110 -14.98 -23.60 15.73
N THR A 1111 -15.86 -23.28 14.77
CA THR A 1111 -17.28 -23.01 15.05
C THR A 1111 -17.99 -24.24 15.61
N PHE A 1112 -17.73 -25.42 15.04
CA PHE A 1112 -18.27 -26.69 15.55
C PHE A 1112 -17.73 -27.03 16.95
N TYR A 1113 -16.44 -26.84 17.20
CA TYR A 1113 -15.81 -27.06 18.52
C TYR A 1113 -16.43 -26.18 19.61
N LEU A 1114 -16.61 -24.88 19.33
CA LEU A 1114 -17.26 -23.95 20.26
C LEU A 1114 -18.72 -24.37 20.56
N PHE A 1115 -19.48 -24.76 19.53
CA PHE A 1115 -20.86 -25.22 19.68
C PHE A 1115 -20.97 -26.51 20.52
N VAL A 1116 -20.14 -27.51 20.26
CA VAL A 1116 -20.06 -28.74 21.07
C VAL A 1116 -19.63 -28.41 22.51
N GLY A 1117 -18.68 -27.49 22.69
CA GLY A 1117 -18.29 -27.01 24.02
C GLY A 1117 -19.44 -26.39 24.81
N LEU A 1118 -20.29 -25.57 24.17
CA LEU A 1118 -21.48 -25.00 24.80
C LEU A 1118 -22.49 -26.10 25.22
N LEU A 1119 -22.72 -27.10 24.37
CA LEU A 1119 -23.57 -28.26 24.72
C LEU A 1119 -23.00 -29.09 25.88
N LEU A 1120 -21.68 -29.07 26.07
CA LEU A 1120 -20.94 -29.66 27.21
C LEU A 1120 -20.75 -28.68 28.38
N GLY A 1121 -21.54 -27.60 28.44
CA GLY A 1121 -21.57 -26.65 29.56
C GLY A 1121 -20.33 -25.76 29.69
N GLN A 1122 -19.48 -25.65 28.67
CA GLN A 1122 -18.29 -24.79 28.70
C GLN A 1122 -18.64 -23.32 28.51
N PRO A 1123 -17.92 -22.37 29.15
CA PRO A 1123 -18.26 -20.94 29.18
C PRO A 1123 -17.92 -20.17 27.88
N TYR A 1124 -18.09 -20.78 26.70
CA TYR A 1124 -17.78 -20.19 25.38
C TYR A 1124 -18.84 -19.20 24.85
N ILE A 1125 -19.67 -18.64 25.74
CA ILE A 1125 -20.82 -17.78 25.39
C ILE A 1125 -20.37 -16.54 24.61
N LEU A 1126 -19.25 -15.91 24.98
CA LEU A 1126 -18.76 -14.69 24.35
C LEU A 1126 -18.31 -14.93 22.90
N GLN A 1127 -17.55 -16.00 22.65
CA GLN A 1127 -17.09 -16.36 21.31
C GLN A 1127 -18.26 -16.71 20.38
N ILE A 1128 -19.25 -17.44 20.92
CA ILE A 1128 -20.46 -17.81 20.16
C ILE A 1128 -21.33 -16.58 19.89
N THR A 1129 -21.46 -15.67 20.85
CA THR A 1129 -22.12 -14.36 20.64
C THR A 1129 -21.45 -13.58 19.52
N ASN A 1130 -20.11 -13.53 19.44
CA ASN A 1130 -19.41 -12.85 18.34
C ASN A 1130 -19.65 -13.51 16.98
N ALA A 1131 -19.59 -14.85 16.90
CA ALA A 1131 -19.88 -15.57 15.66
C ALA A 1131 -21.33 -15.33 15.21
N VAL A 1132 -22.30 -15.43 16.13
CA VAL A 1132 -23.72 -15.14 15.88
C VAL A 1132 -23.91 -13.70 15.43
N VAL A 1133 -23.37 -12.70 16.14
CA VAL A 1133 -23.44 -11.29 15.75
C VAL A 1133 -22.84 -11.07 14.36
N THR A 1134 -21.71 -11.68 14.03
CA THR A 1134 -21.06 -11.53 12.71
C THR A 1134 -21.93 -12.06 11.58
N TYR A 1135 -22.53 -13.26 11.72
CA TYR A 1135 -23.42 -13.82 10.68
C TYR A 1135 -24.80 -13.15 10.64
N PHE A 1136 -25.41 -12.82 11.78
CA PHE A 1136 -26.75 -12.21 11.82
C PHE A 1136 -26.73 -10.71 11.50
N ALA A 1137 -25.63 -9.99 11.71
CA ALA A 1137 -25.52 -8.59 11.30
C ALA A 1137 -25.36 -8.44 9.78
N GLN A 1138 -24.83 -9.46 9.07
CA GLN A 1138 -24.94 -9.55 7.61
C GLN A 1138 -26.40 -9.66 7.18
N LEU A 1139 -27.19 -10.55 7.80
CA LEU A 1139 -28.63 -10.67 7.54
C LEU A 1139 -29.39 -9.35 7.81
N PHE A 1140 -29.09 -8.66 8.92
CA PHE A 1140 -29.68 -7.36 9.23
C PHE A 1140 -29.43 -6.33 8.11
N LEU A 1141 -28.22 -6.28 7.56
CA LEU A 1141 -27.87 -5.37 6.47
C LEU A 1141 -28.70 -5.66 5.20
N ILE A 1142 -28.92 -6.93 4.86
CA ILE A 1142 -29.78 -7.33 3.72
C ILE A 1142 -31.21 -6.82 3.90
N VAL A 1143 -31.78 -7.02 5.09
CA VAL A 1143 -33.14 -6.57 5.41
C VAL A 1143 -33.23 -5.04 5.32
N PHE A 1144 -32.23 -4.33 5.84
CA PHE A 1144 -32.23 -2.86 5.94
C PHE A 1144 -31.94 -2.15 4.62
N VAL A 1145 -30.89 -2.53 3.89
CA VAL A 1145 -30.49 -1.90 2.62
C VAL A 1145 -31.36 -2.37 1.46
N SER A 1146 -31.73 -3.66 1.43
CA SER A 1146 -32.37 -4.23 0.25
C SER A 1146 -33.90 -4.19 0.30
N LEU A 1147 -34.51 -4.19 1.51
CA LEU A 1147 -35.98 -4.22 1.75
C LEU A 1147 -36.77 -5.35 1.02
N ASN A 1148 -36.06 -6.27 0.35
CA ASN A 1148 -36.63 -7.28 -0.53
C ASN A 1148 -36.54 -8.67 0.13
N PRO A 1149 -37.67 -9.36 0.42
CA PRO A 1149 -37.64 -10.66 1.11
C PRO A 1149 -36.94 -11.76 0.30
N ILE A 1150 -36.86 -11.61 -1.03
CA ILE A 1150 -36.12 -12.49 -1.93
C ILE A 1150 -34.62 -12.55 -1.55
N ASN A 1151 -34.04 -11.48 -1.03
CA ASN A 1151 -32.61 -11.47 -0.66
C ASN A 1151 -32.35 -12.11 0.71
N VAL A 1152 -33.36 -12.19 1.58
CA VAL A 1152 -33.33 -13.06 2.77
C VAL A 1152 -33.37 -14.54 2.37
N LEU A 1153 -34.14 -14.91 1.33
CA LEU A 1153 -34.10 -16.27 0.77
C LEU A 1153 -32.71 -16.63 0.22
N TRP A 1154 -32.07 -15.74 -0.54
CA TRP A 1154 -30.70 -15.95 -1.02
C TRP A 1154 -29.67 -16.08 0.12
N PHE A 1155 -29.85 -15.35 1.22
CA PHE A 1155 -29.02 -15.52 2.44
C PHE A 1155 -29.18 -16.91 3.06
N LEU A 1156 -30.41 -17.45 3.14
CA LEU A 1156 -30.65 -18.79 3.69
C LEU A 1156 -30.02 -19.90 2.81
N VAL A 1157 -30.02 -19.71 1.49
CA VAL A 1157 -29.32 -20.60 0.53
C VAL A 1157 -27.79 -20.50 0.66
N TYR A 1158 -27.26 -19.30 0.98
CA TYR A 1158 -25.85 -19.14 1.30
C TYR A 1158 -25.49 -19.80 2.65
N LEU A 1159 -26.31 -19.62 3.68
CA LEU A 1159 -26.08 -20.18 5.01
C LEU A 1159 -26.01 -21.72 4.99
N SER A 1160 -26.86 -22.38 4.20
CA SER A 1160 -26.80 -23.84 4.01
C SER A 1160 -25.61 -24.32 3.16
N SER A 1161 -24.99 -23.42 2.39
CA SER A 1161 -23.80 -23.71 1.57
C SER A 1161 -22.48 -23.18 2.15
N VAL A 1162 -22.47 -22.63 3.37
CA VAL A 1162 -21.25 -22.22 4.10
C VAL A 1162 -20.15 -23.30 4.10
N PRO A 1163 -20.41 -24.62 4.25
CA PRO A 1163 -19.36 -25.63 4.15
C PRO A 1163 -18.69 -25.72 2.76
N VAL A 1164 -19.42 -25.38 1.69
CA VAL A 1164 -18.85 -25.30 0.33
C VAL A 1164 -17.89 -24.12 0.23
N TRP A 1165 -18.34 -22.95 0.70
CA TRP A 1165 -17.61 -21.69 0.61
C TRP A 1165 -16.41 -21.57 1.55
N THR A 1166 -16.50 -22.12 2.77
CA THR A 1166 -15.44 -22.01 3.79
C THR A 1166 -14.47 -23.19 3.78
N PHE A 1167 -14.94 -24.41 3.53
CA PHE A 1167 -14.11 -25.61 3.60
C PHE A 1167 -13.74 -26.16 2.22
N ILE A 1168 -14.73 -26.55 1.40
CA ILE A 1168 -14.46 -27.31 0.16
C ILE A 1168 -13.66 -26.49 -0.87
N LEU A 1169 -14.11 -25.26 -1.17
CA LEU A 1169 -13.47 -24.43 -2.20
C LEU A 1169 -12.07 -23.94 -1.74
N PRO A 1170 -11.85 -23.42 -0.51
CA PRO A 1170 -10.51 -23.03 -0.07
C PRO A 1170 -9.54 -24.21 0.04
N LEU A 1171 -9.96 -25.36 0.60
CA LEU A 1171 -9.09 -26.54 0.73
C LEU A 1171 -8.64 -27.07 -0.64
N TYR A 1172 -9.56 -27.17 -1.61
CA TYR A 1172 -9.20 -27.55 -2.98
C TYR A 1172 -8.25 -26.53 -3.63
N SER A 1173 -8.45 -25.24 -3.36
CA SER A 1173 -7.60 -24.17 -3.92
C SER A 1173 -6.17 -24.28 -3.39
N PHE A 1174 -6.01 -24.46 -2.08
CA PHE A 1174 -4.70 -24.54 -1.42
C PHE A 1174 -3.96 -25.85 -1.73
N TRP A 1175 -4.68 -26.95 -1.98
CA TRP A 1175 -4.07 -28.19 -2.45
C TRP A 1175 -3.45 -28.07 -3.85
N ASN A 1176 -3.94 -27.13 -4.66
CA ASN A 1176 -3.60 -26.98 -6.08
C ASN A 1176 -3.03 -25.58 -6.42
N PHE A 1177 -2.21 -25.00 -5.53
CA PHE A 1177 -1.47 -23.73 -5.76
C PHE A 1177 -0.53 -23.73 -6.98
N ASP A 1178 -0.18 -24.92 -7.47
CA ASP A 1178 0.72 -25.24 -8.57
C ASP A 1178 0.01 -25.68 -9.87
N ASP A 1179 -1.32 -25.81 -9.87
CA ASP A 1179 -2.07 -26.20 -11.06
C ASP A 1179 -2.36 -24.99 -11.97
N PHE A 1180 -1.45 -24.78 -12.93
CA PHE A 1180 -1.58 -23.82 -14.03
C PHE A 1180 -2.13 -24.44 -15.33
N THR A 1181 -2.65 -25.68 -15.33
CA THR A 1181 -3.19 -26.32 -16.56
C THR A 1181 -4.32 -25.50 -17.19
N TRP A 1182 -5.08 -24.78 -16.36
CA TRP A 1182 -6.14 -23.87 -16.79
C TRP A 1182 -5.64 -22.59 -17.49
N GLY A 1183 -4.34 -22.29 -17.42
CA GLY A 1183 -3.69 -21.26 -18.25
C GLY A 1183 -3.65 -21.62 -19.74
N ALA A 1184 -3.73 -22.91 -20.07
CA ALA A 1184 -4.06 -23.38 -21.41
C ALA A 1184 -5.59 -23.58 -21.49
N THR A 1185 -6.33 -22.48 -21.43
CA THR A 1185 -7.75 -22.38 -21.06
C THR A 1185 -8.72 -23.41 -21.65
N ARG A 1186 -9.59 -23.90 -20.75
CA ARG A 1186 -10.88 -24.61 -20.98
C ARG A 1186 -10.77 -25.97 -21.74
N LYS A 1187 -11.80 -26.81 -21.60
CA LYS A 1187 -11.90 -28.12 -22.28
C LYS A 1187 -12.29 -27.93 -23.75
N ILE A 1188 -11.31 -27.68 -24.60
CA ILE A 1188 -11.45 -27.81 -26.05
C ILE A 1188 -11.46 -29.32 -26.37
N GLU A 1189 -12.34 -29.79 -27.25
CA GLU A 1189 -12.35 -31.21 -27.65
C GLU A 1189 -11.02 -31.58 -28.33
N GLY A 1190 -10.47 -32.76 -28.00
CA GLY A 1190 -9.21 -33.27 -28.56
C GLY A 1190 -7.92 -32.71 -27.96
N ALA A 1191 -7.97 -31.82 -26.96
CA ALA A 1191 -6.78 -31.30 -26.28
C ALA A 1191 -6.36 -32.19 -25.09
N ASP A 1192 -5.56 -33.23 -25.35
CA ASP A 1192 -4.96 -34.06 -24.30
C ASP A 1192 -4.03 -33.27 -23.36
N SER A 1193 -3.97 -33.69 -22.09
CA SER A 1193 -3.19 -33.03 -21.03
C SER A 1193 -1.70 -33.38 -21.09
N GLY A 1194 -1.03 -32.96 -22.17
CA GLY A 1194 0.42 -33.09 -22.32
C GLY A 1194 1.17 -32.19 -21.34
N HIS A 1195 2.15 -32.75 -20.62
CA HIS A 1195 3.13 -31.97 -19.88
C HIS A 1195 4.08 -31.24 -20.86
N ASP A 1196 4.02 -29.91 -20.93
CA ASP A 1196 5.07 -29.07 -21.54
C ASP A 1196 6.36 -29.30 -20.71
N SER A 1197 7.19 -30.25 -21.15
CA SER A 1197 8.35 -30.76 -20.43
C SER A 1197 9.57 -30.78 -21.34
N ASP A 1198 10.67 -30.20 -20.84
CA ASP A 1198 12.04 -30.23 -21.37
C ASP A 1198 12.19 -30.10 -22.90
N GLN A 1199 11.48 -29.14 -23.52
CA GLN A 1199 11.89 -28.59 -24.81
C GLN A 1199 12.90 -27.44 -24.59
N THR A 1200 14.08 -27.56 -25.19
CA THR A 1200 15.09 -26.50 -25.20
C THR A 1200 14.54 -25.26 -25.89
N PHE A 1201 14.23 -24.21 -25.14
CA PHE A 1201 13.63 -22.99 -25.68
C PHE A 1201 14.52 -22.35 -26.76
N ASP A 1202 14.01 -22.33 -27.99
CA ASP A 1202 14.62 -21.56 -29.09
C ASP A 1202 14.80 -20.10 -28.66
N LYS A 1203 16.03 -19.58 -28.86
CA LYS A 1203 16.37 -18.22 -28.45
C LYS A 1203 15.52 -17.20 -29.20
N PHE A 1204 14.92 -16.28 -28.44
CA PHE A 1204 14.16 -15.18 -29.00
C PHE A 1204 15.07 -14.25 -29.81
N ASP A 1205 14.80 -14.13 -31.10
CA ASP A 1205 15.46 -13.17 -31.99
C ASP A 1205 14.61 -11.90 -32.10
N SER A 1206 15.04 -10.85 -31.40
CA SER A 1206 14.36 -9.55 -31.39
C SER A 1206 14.31 -8.88 -32.76
N ARG A 1207 15.21 -9.23 -33.70
CA ARG A 1207 15.26 -8.64 -35.05
C ARG A 1207 14.06 -8.99 -35.91
N LYS A 1208 13.29 -10.02 -35.53
CA LYS A 1208 12.05 -10.44 -36.21
C LYS A 1208 10.90 -9.44 -36.06
N ILE A 1209 10.95 -8.56 -35.06
CA ILE A 1209 9.91 -7.56 -34.79
C ILE A 1209 10.51 -6.18 -35.04
N VAL A 1210 10.13 -5.59 -36.17
CA VAL A 1210 10.59 -4.26 -36.58
C VAL A 1210 9.75 -3.19 -35.88
N PHE A 1211 10.42 -2.31 -35.12
CA PHE A 1211 9.82 -1.10 -34.56
C PHE A 1211 10.21 0.13 -35.40
N LYS A 1212 9.23 0.97 -35.74
CA LYS A 1212 9.39 2.20 -36.55
C LYS A 1212 8.39 3.26 -36.13
N LYS A 1213 8.73 4.55 -36.26
CA LYS A 1213 7.74 5.62 -36.01
C LYS A 1213 6.63 5.59 -37.07
N TRP A 1214 5.46 6.15 -36.77
CA TRP A 1214 4.31 6.16 -37.68
C TRP A 1214 4.63 6.78 -39.06
N ASP A 1215 5.39 7.88 -39.07
CA ASP A 1215 5.92 8.53 -40.29
C ASP A 1215 6.74 7.54 -41.15
N GLU A 1216 7.68 6.83 -40.51
CA GLU A 1216 8.55 5.83 -41.15
C GLU A 1216 7.78 4.62 -41.66
N TRP A 1217 6.76 4.15 -40.92
CA TRP A 1217 5.88 3.06 -41.34
C TRP A 1217 5.09 3.44 -42.59
N ILE A 1218 4.62 4.69 -42.71
CA ILE A 1218 3.96 5.19 -43.93
C ILE A 1218 4.93 5.22 -45.11
N LEU A 1219 6.17 5.72 -44.92
CA LEU A 1219 7.20 5.74 -45.95
C LEU A 1219 7.56 4.31 -46.40
N TYR A 1220 7.76 3.39 -45.46
CA TYR A 1220 8.02 1.97 -45.73
C TYR A 1220 6.86 1.32 -46.50
N ARG A 1221 5.60 1.57 -46.09
CA ARG A 1221 4.40 1.04 -46.76
C ARG A 1221 4.19 1.64 -48.16
N LYS A 1222 4.61 2.89 -48.41
CA LYS A 1222 4.68 3.49 -49.74
C LYS A 1222 5.78 2.84 -50.59
N SER A 1223 7.00 2.68 -50.04
CA SER A 1223 8.13 2.06 -50.75
C SER A 1223 7.83 0.63 -51.23
N LYS A 1224 7.12 -0.17 -50.41
CA LYS A 1224 6.66 -1.52 -50.76
C LYS A 1224 5.45 -1.58 -51.70
N LYS A 1225 4.83 -0.44 -52.05
CA LYS A 1225 3.73 -0.32 -53.03
C LYS A 1225 4.18 0.25 -54.37
N LEU A 1226 5.34 0.88 -54.44
CA LEU A 1226 5.97 1.25 -55.71
C LEU A 1226 6.46 -0.01 -56.43
N PRO A 1227 6.26 -0.14 -57.77
CA PRO A 1227 6.91 -1.19 -58.54
C PRO A 1227 8.42 -1.10 -58.41
N GLN A 1228 9.10 -2.25 -58.27
CA GLN A 1228 10.56 -2.30 -58.41
C GLN A 1228 10.94 -2.04 -59.87
N LEU A 1229 11.21 -0.78 -60.20
CA LEU A 1229 11.89 -0.39 -61.43
C LEU A 1229 13.26 -1.09 -61.43
N ALA A 1230 13.54 -1.83 -62.50
CA ALA A 1230 14.79 -2.57 -62.66
C ALA A 1230 15.99 -1.59 -62.64
N PRO A 1231 17.16 -2.02 -62.11
CA PRO A 1231 18.33 -1.15 -62.01
C PRO A 1231 18.87 -0.80 -63.40
N LEU A 1232 18.57 0.42 -63.86
CA LEU A 1232 19.19 1.00 -65.05
C LEU A 1232 20.71 1.10 -64.83
N HIS A 1233 21.47 0.74 -65.85
CA HIS A 1233 22.93 0.77 -65.80
C HIS A 1233 23.47 2.19 -65.60
N GLY A 1234 24.63 2.28 -64.93
CA GLY A 1234 25.22 3.54 -64.53
C GLY A 1234 25.63 4.42 -65.73
N GLY A 1235 25.32 5.71 -65.62
CA GLY A 1235 25.71 6.74 -66.56
C GLY A 1235 25.54 8.12 -65.93
N TYR A 1236 26.59 8.94 -66.00
CA TYR A 1236 26.68 10.31 -65.51
C TYR A 1236 25.42 11.17 -65.65
N LEU A 1237 25.12 11.99 -64.63
CA LEU A 1237 25.05 13.45 -64.79
C LEU A 1237 25.00 14.22 -63.45
N SER A 1238 25.22 15.54 -63.54
CA SER A 1238 25.39 16.53 -62.47
C SER A 1238 24.06 17.08 -61.92
N PRO A 1239 24.04 17.77 -60.76
CA PRO A 1239 22.78 18.15 -60.10
C PRO A 1239 22.08 19.32 -60.78
N LEU A 1240 20.76 19.22 -60.91
CA LEU A 1240 19.86 20.31 -61.26
C LEU A 1240 18.68 20.38 -60.29
N THR A 1241 18.55 21.54 -59.65
CA THR A 1241 17.34 22.26 -59.17
C THR A 1241 16.10 21.51 -58.66
N ASN A 1242 15.63 22.01 -57.51
CA ASN A 1242 14.33 21.78 -56.86
C ASN A 1242 13.12 21.73 -57.82
N GLU A 1243 12.13 20.92 -57.44
CA GLU A 1243 10.75 21.37 -57.16
C GLU A 1243 10.19 20.57 -55.97
#